data_AF-A0AA37F7M8-F1
#
_entry.id   AF-A0AA37F7M8-F1
#
_cell.length_a   1.000
_cell.length_b   1.000
_cell.length_c   1.000
_cell.angle_alpha   90.00
_cell.angle_beta   90.00
_cell.angle_gamma   90.00
#
_symmetry.space_group_name_H-M   'P 1'
#
loop_
_entity.id
_entity.type
_entity.pdbx_description
1 polymer ?
#
loop_
_entity_poly.entity_id
_entity_poly.type
_entity_poly.pdbx_seq_one_letter_code
_entity_poly.pdbx_strand_id
1 'polypeptide(L)'
;MRRLPCITVFAALAVSAAFGAPSAHAAPEPNLRTGPQPPPLPGPELAPGNAHGNDLKTAPGNGEESALENGSGNGPESRMRDRPHQGRQAAFTRAARTYGVPESLLLAVSYLQSRWDAHGGRPSVSGGYGPMHLVDARTAASPGRHRDDHHGAAGADPRGDETRPLRVAPPRPAAHGDRVPPDTLHRAARLTGISPARLRLDPAANIMGGAALLAHHQRSGGGRPGAGPAHWYDAVARYPATRDARAAAVFADEVYATLRTGAARVTDDGERMVLRPDPALAPTTPAAPAAPAGPAEAGRTDRDARAPRRLALRQETRGRTGPDCPRGVSCEWIPAAYRKLGRDRYGNHDRYEGRREIDYIVIHDGETSYDAMTRLAANPAYLSWHFTLRSSDGHIAQHLRGQDVGWHAGNWYVNSRSIGLEHEGHLARGGAWYTEAMYRASARLVRHLARRYGVPLDRAHILGHDNVPGATPATVRGMHEDPGPYWDWEHYFELLGRPLDRAARAPRPALAVLTALSGRRPARSVTILPRYAVHRPHFTGCGGGSRPCPPAGASSVWLRTAPAADAPLVRDVGKHPTGGSSHSVYDHAARASTGQRYALAERRGDWTAIWYLGQKAWFHDPAGARTSVRARGPVVTPRPGLASVRLYGRPYPEASAYPRGVKRQRPVPLQYRLPAGQRYSLGLTRRGSHLHAVTFDPSKHRLIRGATRYHQIQFGHRVMFVRAEDVVRLQG
;
A
#
# COMPACT_ATOMS: atom_id res chain seq x y z
N MET A 1 31.12 75.60 4.84
CA MET A 1 32.59 75.67 4.68
C MET A 1 33.10 74.39 4.00
N ARG A 2 34.38 74.37 3.58
CA ARG A 2 35.19 73.27 2.99
C ARG A 2 35.12 71.96 3.81
N ARG A 3 35.54 70.75 3.37
CA ARG A 3 35.82 70.06 2.07
C ARG A 3 36.03 68.54 2.40
N LEU A 4 36.16 67.70 1.36
CA LEU A 4 36.77 66.33 1.36
C LEU A 4 38.25 66.33 1.87
N PRO A 5 38.95 65.19 2.15
CA PRO A 5 38.82 63.85 1.50
C PRO A 5 39.06 62.58 2.36
N CYS A 6 39.19 61.44 1.67
CA CYS A 6 39.61 60.11 2.18
C CYS A 6 41.15 59.98 2.37
N ILE A 7 41.59 58.87 2.98
CA ILE A 7 42.90 58.21 2.71
C ILE A 7 42.82 56.71 3.05
N THR A 8 43.72 55.90 2.47
CA THR A 8 43.83 54.43 2.67
C THR A 8 45.30 54.02 2.55
N VAL A 9 45.80 53.06 3.36
CA VAL A 9 47.12 52.43 3.21
C VAL A 9 47.13 51.02 3.83
N PHE A 10 48.15 50.21 3.53
CA PHE A 10 48.21 48.74 3.69
C PHE A 10 49.51 48.27 4.39
N ALA A 11 49.57 46.96 4.75
CA ALA A 11 50.77 46.13 5.00
C ALA A 11 51.62 46.37 6.28
N ALA A 12 52.53 45.48 6.74
CA ALA A 12 52.57 43.99 6.76
C ALA A 12 53.80 43.46 7.57
N LEU A 13 53.74 42.23 8.13
CA LEU A 13 54.86 41.40 8.66
C LEU A 13 55.65 41.99 9.87
N ALA A 14 56.66 41.34 10.50
CA ALA A 14 56.80 40.02 11.20
C ALA A 14 58.15 40.06 12.00
N VAL A 15 58.75 39.09 12.75
CA VAL A 15 58.62 37.65 13.12
C VAL A 15 59.30 37.46 14.51
N SER A 16 58.90 36.54 15.43
CA SER A 16 59.82 35.88 16.43
C SER A 16 59.19 34.78 17.32
N ALA A 17 60.04 33.94 17.93
CA ALA A 17 59.77 32.83 18.89
C ALA A 17 61.07 32.56 19.73
N ALA A 18 61.27 31.57 20.62
CA ALA A 18 60.56 30.33 21.00
C ALA A 18 60.99 29.85 22.43
N PHE A 19 60.58 28.64 22.85
CA PHE A 19 60.93 27.90 24.10
C PHE A 19 60.37 28.49 25.42
N GLY A 20 60.12 27.72 26.49
CA GLY A 20 60.17 26.26 26.71
C GLY A 20 59.41 25.87 28.00
N ALA A 21 59.16 24.57 28.25
CA ALA A 21 58.33 24.07 29.36
C ALA A 21 59.14 23.31 30.45
N PRO A 22 58.54 23.04 31.62
CA PRO A 22 58.80 21.76 32.28
C PRO A 22 57.54 21.02 32.80
N SER A 23 57.49 19.73 32.43
CA SER A 23 57.04 18.52 33.13
C SER A 23 56.08 18.55 34.34
N ALA A 24 55.00 17.76 34.21
CA ALA A 24 54.53 16.81 35.23
C ALA A 24 53.98 15.56 34.52
N HIS A 25 54.23 14.34 35.04
CA HIS A 25 54.01 13.07 34.33
C HIS A 25 52.89 12.19 34.92
N ALA A 26 52.13 11.54 34.03
CA ALA A 26 51.65 10.16 34.16
C ALA A 26 51.57 9.54 32.74
N ALA A 27 51.88 8.25 32.58
CA ALA A 27 52.31 7.66 31.30
C ALA A 27 51.30 6.66 30.66
N PRO A 28 51.39 6.41 29.33
CA PRO A 28 50.58 5.43 28.59
C PRO A 28 51.31 4.07 28.38
N GLU A 29 50.75 3.21 27.50
CA GLU A 29 51.32 1.93 26.99
C GLU A 29 51.36 0.79 28.06
N PRO A 30 51.32 -0.53 27.69
CA PRO A 30 52.10 -1.12 26.58
C PRO A 30 51.39 -2.09 25.61
N ASN A 31 51.78 -1.97 24.34
CA ASN A 31 51.95 -3.11 23.43
C ASN A 31 53.05 -4.06 23.93
N LEU A 32 52.78 -5.37 23.99
CA LEU A 32 53.83 -6.39 24.13
C LEU A 32 53.60 -7.64 23.26
N ARG A 33 54.45 -7.71 22.23
CA ARG A 33 55.09 -8.88 21.60
C ARG A 33 54.26 -10.03 21.02
N THR A 34 54.70 -10.42 19.82
CA THR A 34 54.37 -11.65 19.10
C THR A 34 54.97 -12.91 19.75
N GLY A 35 54.19 -13.99 19.77
CA GLY A 35 54.61 -15.38 20.03
C GLY A 35 53.62 -16.34 19.36
N PRO A 36 54.01 -17.57 18.98
CA PRO A 36 53.22 -18.41 18.07
C PRO A 36 51.97 -19.01 18.72
N GLN A 37 50.88 -19.08 17.96
CA GLN A 37 49.68 -19.85 18.31
C GLN A 37 49.83 -21.34 17.91
N PRO A 38 49.19 -22.27 18.65
CA PRO A 38 49.10 -23.67 18.24
C PRO A 38 48.18 -23.84 17.01
N PRO A 39 48.38 -24.90 16.20
CA PRO A 39 47.59 -25.14 14.99
C PRO A 39 46.13 -25.53 15.30
N PRO A 40 45.15 -25.12 14.47
CA PRO A 40 43.77 -25.54 14.61
C PRO A 40 43.56 -26.99 14.17
N LEU A 41 42.69 -27.72 14.89
CA LEU A 41 42.20 -29.03 14.45
C LEU A 41 41.23 -28.87 13.26
N PRO A 42 41.20 -29.83 12.31
CA PRO A 42 40.47 -29.68 11.06
C PRO A 42 38.95 -29.76 11.23
N GLY A 43 38.23 -28.88 10.54
CA GLY A 43 36.83 -29.13 10.17
C GLY A 43 36.75 -30.15 9.02
N PRO A 44 35.62 -30.87 8.85
CA PRO A 44 35.51 -31.93 7.87
C PRO A 44 35.68 -31.42 6.43
N GLU A 45 36.54 -32.10 5.70
CA GLU A 45 36.97 -31.77 4.35
C GLU A 45 35.93 -32.18 3.30
N LEU A 46 35.54 -31.24 2.43
CA LEU A 46 34.78 -31.52 1.20
C LEU A 46 35.63 -31.11 -0.01
N ALA A 47 36.55 -32.01 -0.35
CA ALA A 47 37.42 -31.95 -1.53
C ALA A 47 36.60 -32.26 -2.83
N PRO A 48 37.10 -31.90 -4.03
CA PRO A 48 36.23 -31.33 -5.06
C PRO A 48 35.90 -32.28 -6.22
N GLY A 49 34.97 -31.84 -7.08
CA GLY A 49 34.60 -32.56 -8.30
C GLY A 49 35.35 -32.11 -9.57
N ASN A 50 35.08 -32.81 -10.66
CA ASN A 50 35.21 -32.37 -12.05
C ASN A 50 34.05 -33.04 -12.83
N ALA A 51 33.25 -32.36 -13.67
CA ALA A 51 33.52 -31.50 -14.81
C ALA A 51 33.54 -32.27 -16.15
N HIS A 52 32.50 -32.01 -16.95
CA HIS A 52 32.31 -32.21 -18.39
C HIS A 52 33.06 -33.32 -19.16
N GLY A 53 32.28 -34.21 -19.78
CA GLY A 53 32.72 -35.07 -20.89
C GLY A 53 31.52 -35.62 -21.67
N ASN A 54 31.05 -34.88 -22.68
CA ASN A 54 30.22 -35.46 -23.74
C ASN A 54 31.16 -36.19 -24.71
N ASP A 55 30.82 -37.40 -25.14
CA ASP A 55 31.06 -37.78 -26.53
C ASP A 55 30.11 -38.88 -27.02
N LEU A 56 29.97 -39.01 -28.35
CA LEU A 56 28.97 -39.88 -28.98
C LEU A 56 29.51 -41.29 -29.26
N LYS A 57 28.62 -42.31 -29.18
CA LYS A 57 28.54 -43.36 -30.21
C LYS A 57 27.24 -44.19 -30.20
N THR A 58 26.57 -44.15 -31.35
CA THR A 58 25.86 -45.24 -32.06
C THR A 58 24.98 -46.26 -31.29
N ALA A 59 23.69 -46.23 -31.63
CA ALA A 59 22.70 -47.33 -31.52
C ALA A 59 22.97 -48.45 -32.58
N PRO A 60 22.13 -49.51 -32.79
CA PRO A 60 20.80 -49.82 -32.22
C PRO A 60 20.57 -51.29 -31.76
N GLY A 61 19.35 -51.62 -31.33
CA GLY A 61 18.90 -53.00 -31.06
C GLY A 61 17.39 -53.08 -30.71
N ASN A 62 16.65 -53.94 -31.42
CA ASN A 62 15.18 -54.05 -31.37
C ASN A 62 14.69 -55.15 -30.38
N GLY A 63 13.36 -55.23 -30.16
CA GLY A 63 12.66 -56.25 -29.37
C GLY A 63 11.82 -55.59 -28.26
N GLU A 64 10.53 -55.31 -28.42
CA GLU A 64 9.34 -56.19 -28.66
C GLU A 64 8.95 -57.08 -27.47
N GLU A 65 7.64 -57.32 -27.38
CA GLU A 65 6.93 -57.81 -26.19
C GLU A 65 7.12 -59.30 -25.90
N SER A 66 7.14 -59.64 -24.61
CA SER A 66 6.35 -60.77 -24.11
C SER A 66 6.05 -60.58 -22.62
N ALA A 67 4.80 -60.78 -22.21
CA ALA A 67 4.43 -60.81 -20.80
C ALA A 67 4.58 -62.22 -20.22
N LEU A 68 4.98 -62.31 -18.95
CA LEU A 68 4.75 -63.48 -18.09
C LEU A 68 4.74 -63.04 -16.63
N GLU A 69 3.79 -63.55 -15.85
CA GLU A 69 3.67 -63.24 -14.43
C GLU A 69 4.64 -64.09 -13.59
N ASN A 70 5.29 -63.48 -12.60
CA ASN A 70 5.63 -64.16 -11.36
C ASN A 70 5.85 -63.14 -10.24
N GLY A 71 5.13 -63.29 -9.13
CA GLY A 71 5.12 -62.33 -8.03
C GLY A 71 6.00 -62.75 -6.86
N SER A 72 6.74 -61.81 -6.28
CA SER A 72 7.21 -61.90 -4.89
C SER A 72 7.66 -60.54 -4.34
N GLY A 73 7.37 -60.33 -3.05
CA GLY A 73 8.12 -59.44 -2.16
C GLY A 73 8.24 -57.95 -2.53
N ASN A 74 7.34 -57.11 -2.00
CA ASN A 74 7.75 -55.77 -1.57
C ASN A 74 6.90 -55.26 -0.39
N GLY A 75 7.56 -54.51 0.51
CA GLY A 75 7.05 -54.20 1.85
C GLY A 75 5.97 -53.10 1.93
N PRO A 76 5.51 -52.77 3.16
CA PRO A 76 4.38 -51.87 3.37
C PRO A 76 4.62 -50.39 2.98
N GLU A 77 5.85 -50.01 2.63
CA GLU A 77 6.24 -48.60 2.41
C GLU A 77 5.77 -48.02 1.06
N SER A 78 5.49 -48.85 0.05
CA SER A 78 5.02 -48.37 -1.26
C SER A 78 3.60 -47.79 -1.23
N ARG A 79 2.75 -48.22 -0.29
CA ARG A 79 1.33 -47.81 -0.20
C ARG A 79 1.11 -46.40 0.37
N MET A 80 2.15 -45.62 0.61
CA MET A 80 2.05 -44.27 1.19
C MET A 80 2.20 -43.12 0.17
N ARG A 81 2.42 -43.40 -1.12
CA ARG A 81 2.56 -42.37 -2.17
C ARG A 81 1.31 -42.06 -2.99
N ASP A 82 0.22 -42.81 -2.80
CA ASP A 82 -1.02 -42.64 -3.57
C ASP A 82 -2.27 -42.49 -2.68
N ARG A 83 -2.14 -41.66 -1.63
CA ARG A 83 -3.31 -41.05 -1.00
C ARG A 83 -3.54 -39.70 -1.66
N PRO A 84 -4.71 -39.43 -2.26
CA PRO A 84 -4.98 -38.10 -2.79
C PRO A 84 -4.90 -37.08 -1.66
N HIS A 85 -4.09 -36.04 -1.84
CA HIS A 85 -4.23 -34.82 -1.06
C HIS A 85 -5.64 -34.29 -1.31
N GLN A 86 -6.56 -34.60 -0.40
CA GLN A 86 -7.94 -34.11 -0.42
C GLN A 86 -7.87 -32.58 -0.36
N GLY A 87 -8.04 -31.95 -1.53
CA GLY A 87 -7.74 -30.54 -1.76
C GLY A 87 -8.50 -29.60 -0.83
N ARG A 88 -8.13 -28.33 -0.82
CA ARG A 88 -8.55 -27.34 0.18
C ARG A 88 -10.06 -27.33 0.41
N GLN A 89 -10.88 -27.45 -0.63
CA GLN A 89 -12.34 -27.60 -0.53
C GLN A 89 -12.76 -28.78 0.36
N ALA A 90 -12.18 -29.97 0.18
CA ALA A 90 -12.46 -31.15 1.01
C ALA A 90 -11.92 -31.01 2.44
N ALA A 91 -10.89 -30.20 2.68
CA ALA A 91 -10.48 -29.82 4.03
C ALA A 91 -11.54 -28.95 4.72
N PHE A 92 -12.19 -28.03 4.01
CA PHE A 92 -13.39 -27.33 4.50
C PHE A 92 -14.53 -28.30 4.81
N THR A 93 -14.89 -29.21 3.88
CA THR A 93 -15.93 -30.24 4.12
C THR A 93 -15.66 -31.09 5.36
N ARG A 94 -14.41 -31.49 5.58
CA ARG A 94 -14.01 -32.29 6.75
C ARG A 94 -14.12 -31.50 8.05
N ALA A 95 -13.58 -30.28 8.11
CA ALA A 95 -13.64 -29.44 9.30
C ALA A 95 -15.08 -29.01 9.64
N ALA A 96 -15.89 -28.73 8.62
CA ALA A 96 -17.32 -28.48 8.73
C ALA A 96 -18.03 -29.64 9.44
N ARG A 97 -17.82 -30.88 8.97
CA ARG A 97 -18.38 -32.09 9.60
C ARG A 97 -17.86 -32.31 11.03
N THR A 98 -16.55 -32.21 11.27
CA THR A 98 -15.97 -32.48 12.59
C THR A 98 -16.47 -31.54 13.69
N TYR A 99 -16.68 -30.26 13.37
CA TYR A 99 -17.08 -29.25 14.36
C TYR A 99 -18.56 -28.84 14.26
N GLY A 100 -19.32 -29.43 13.34
CA GLY A 100 -20.73 -29.11 13.10
C GLY A 100 -20.95 -27.70 12.54
N VAL A 101 -19.96 -27.13 11.84
CA VAL A 101 -20.05 -25.80 11.22
C VAL A 101 -20.51 -25.96 9.76
N PRO A 102 -21.50 -25.21 9.24
CA PRO A 102 -21.86 -25.27 7.84
C PRO A 102 -20.67 -24.94 6.91
N GLU A 103 -20.41 -25.77 5.89
CA GLU A 103 -19.23 -25.60 5.02
C GLU A 103 -19.22 -24.24 4.33
N SER A 104 -20.38 -23.79 3.82
CA SER A 104 -20.54 -22.49 3.18
C SER A 104 -20.14 -21.33 4.11
N LEU A 105 -20.53 -21.40 5.40
CA LEU A 105 -20.19 -20.42 6.42
C LEU A 105 -18.67 -20.39 6.69
N LEU A 106 -18.06 -21.57 6.85
CA LEU A 106 -16.62 -21.71 7.09
C LEU A 106 -15.80 -21.17 5.90
N LEU A 107 -16.23 -21.47 4.67
CA LEU A 107 -15.69 -20.89 3.44
C LEU A 107 -15.84 -19.36 3.42
N ALA A 108 -17.01 -18.81 3.72
CA ALA A 108 -17.27 -17.37 3.67
C ALA A 108 -16.43 -16.59 4.71
N VAL A 109 -16.26 -17.14 5.93
CA VAL A 109 -15.37 -16.57 6.94
C VAL A 109 -13.91 -16.59 6.45
N SER A 110 -13.44 -17.72 5.94
CA SER A 110 -12.08 -17.83 5.39
C SER A 110 -11.84 -16.91 4.20
N TYR A 111 -12.86 -16.69 3.36
CA TYR A 111 -12.76 -15.80 2.21
C TYR A 111 -12.49 -14.35 2.64
N LEU A 112 -13.17 -13.83 3.67
CA LEU A 112 -12.90 -12.48 4.20
C LEU A 112 -11.60 -12.38 5.00
N GLN A 113 -11.12 -13.49 5.53
CA GLN A 113 -9.86 -13.54 6.25
C GLN A 113 -8.66 -13.53 5.29
N SER A 114 -8.57 -14.49 4.36
CA SER A 114 -7.41 -14.63 3.44
C SER A 114 -7.73 -14.78 1.95
N ARG A 115 -9.00 -14.76 1.54
CA ARG A 115 -9.46 -15.22 0.20
C ARG A 115 -9.13 -16.71 -0.05
N TRP A 116 -9.13 -17.53 1.01
CA TRP A 116 -8.69 -18.95 1.02
C TRP A 116 -7.21 -19.21 0.75
N ASP A 117 -6.39 -18.17 0.61
CA ASP A 117 -4.94 -18.29 0.38
C ASP A 117 -4.24 -18.87 1.64
N ALA A 118 -3.18 -19.63 1.42
CA ALA A 118 -2.34 -20.26 2.45
C ALA A 118 -1.09 -19.43 2.80
N HIS A 119 -0.68 -18.55 1.88
CA HIS A 119 0.44 -17.61 2.01
C HIS A 119 1.79 -18.28 2.32
N GLY A 120 1.96 -19.54 1.93
CA GLY A 120 3.15 -20.33 2.25
C GLY A 120 3.46 -20.42 3.76
N GLY A 121 2.43 -20.36 4.61
CA GLY A 121 2.58 -20.37 6.06
C GLY A 121 3.11 -19.06 6.66
N ARG A 122 3.06 -17.95 5.91
CA ARG A 122 3.51 -16.63 6.36
C ARG A 122 2.37 -15.84 7.02
N PRO A 123 2.67 -15.05 8.06
CA PRO A 123 1.67 -14.21 8.70
C PRO A 123 1.23 -13.07 7.78
N SER A 124 -0.03 -12.67 7.92
CA SER A 124 -0.53 -11.35 7.52
C SER A 124 0.22 -10.23 8.26
N VAL A 125 0.00 -9.00 7.83
CA VAL A 125 0.50 -7.79 8.50
C VAL A 125 0.09 -7.68 9.98
N SER A 126 -1.00 -8.36 10.39
CA SER A 126 -1.51 -8.43 11.76
C SER A 126 -1.28 -9.79 12.44
N GLY A 127 -0.31 -10.60 11.98
CA GLY A 127 0.12 -11.84 12.63
C GLY A 127 -0.81 -13.05 12.48
N GLY A 128 -1.85 -12.96 11.66
CA GLY A 128 -2.76 -14.06 11.31
C GLY A 128 -2.22 -15.00 10.22
N TYR A 129 -2.32 -16.31 10.42
CA TYR A 129 -1.77 -17.35 9.54
C TYR A 129 -2.87 -18.15 8.80
N GLY A 130 -2.56 -18.57 7.57
CA GLY A 130 -3.32 -19.54 6.78
C GLY A 130 -4.75 -19.12 6.39
N PRO A 131 -5.54 -20.04 5.79
CA PRO A 131 -6.89 -19.73 5.28
C PRO A 131 -7.85 -19.10 6.29
N MET A 132 -7.70 -19.41 7.57
CA MET A 132 -8.59 -18.94 8.64
C MET A 132 -8.07 -17.69 9.37
N HIS A 133 -6.90 -17.14 9.01
CA HIS A 133 -6.21 -16.04 9.71
C HIS A 133 -6.14 -16.27 11.22
N LEU A 134 -5.53 -17.40 11.62
CA LEU A 134 -5.30 -17.69 13.03
C LEU A 134 -4.18 -16.79 13.56
N VAL A 135 -4.50 -15.84 14.44
CA VAL A 135 -3.59 -14.81 14.94
C VAL A 135 -2.71 -15.36 16.04
N ASP A 136 -1.39 -15.27 15.82
CA ASP A 136 -0.38 -15.45 16.85
C ASP A 136 -0.04 -14.09 17.45
N ALA A 137 -0.43 -13.89 18.71
CA ALA A 137 -0.18 -12.67 19.47
C ALA A 137 1.31 -12.29 19.52
N ARG A 138 2.23 -13.27 19.54
CA ARG A 138 3.68 -13.01 19.56
C ARG A 138 4.20 -12.52 18.22
N THR A 139 3.68 -13.08 17.12
CA THR A 139 4.03 -12.62 15.76
C THR A 139 3.52 -11.20 15.51
N ALA A 140 2.29 -10.90 15.94
CA ALA A 140 1.70 -9.57 15.80
C ALA A 140 2.38 -8.53 16.70
N ALA A 141 2.68 -8.86 17.96
CA ALA A 141 3.34 -7.97 18.91
C ALA A 141 4.85 -7.80 18.66
N SER A 142 5.48 -8.68 17.87
CA SER A 142 6.89 -8.50 17.46
C SER A 142 6.98 -7.30 16.51
N PRO A 143 7.74 -6.23 16.83
CA PRO A 143 8.13 -5.25 15.84
C PRO A 143 9.03 -5.95 14.81
N GLY A 144 8.80 -5.71 13.52
CA GLY A 144 9.77 -6.11 12.52
C GLY A 144 11.07 -5.34 12.77
N ARG A 145 12.23 -6.01 12.69
CA ARG A 145 13.56 -5.37 12.86
C ARG A 145 13.92 -4.54 11.62
N HIS A 146 13.15 -3.49 11.38
CA HIS A 146 13.36 -2.48 10.34
C HIS A 146 14.01 -1.25 10.97
N ARG A 147 14.59 -0.37 10.15
CA ARG A 147 15.06 0.94 10.64
C ARG A 147 13.87 1.88 10.68
N ASP A 148 13.79 2.74 11.68
CA ASP A 148 12.71 3.73 11.84
C ASP A 148 12.76 4.89 10.80
N ASP A 149 13.48 4.71 9.70
CA ASP A 149 13.72 5.68 8.62
C ASP A 149 12.53 5.87 7.66
N HIS A 150 11.42 5.14 7.88
CA HIS A 150 10.28 5.09 6.95
C HIS A 150 9.26 6.21 7.14
N HIS A 151 9.19 6.84 8.32
CA HIS A 151 8.52 8.14 8.52
C HIS A 151 9.44 9.31 8.11
N GLY A 152 10.09 9.14 6.95
CA GLY A 152 11.24 9.93 6.51
C GLY A 152 12.52 9.66 7.31
N ALA A 153 13.67 9.97 6.71
CA ALA A 153 14.94 9.99 7.43
C ALA A 153 14.84 10.97 8.63
N ALA A 154 15.30 10.54 9.80
CA ALA A 154 15.04 11.20 11.08
C ALA A 154 15.27 12.73 11.04
N GLY A 155 14.17 13.51 11.10
CA GLY A 155 14.17 14.97 11.00
C GLY A 155 13.65 15.56 9.68
N ALA A 156 13.05 14.77 8.79
CA ALA A 156 12.22 15.27 7.69
C ALA A 156 10.96 16.01 8.20
N ASP A 157 10.45 16.99 7.44
CA ASP A 157 9.19 17.67 7.75
C ASP A 157 8.01 16.97 7.05
N PRO A 158 7.06 16.37 7.78
CA PRO A 158 5.94 15.61 7.19
C PRO A 158 4.94 16.47 6.41
N ARG A 159 5.06 17.80 6.51
CA ARG A 159 4.25 18.75 5.74
C ARG A 159 4.85 19.02 4.36
N GLY A 160 6.17 18.99 4.20
CA GLY A 160 6.86 19.41 2.97
C GLY A 160 6.77 20.92 2.69
N ASP A 161 6.82 21.72 3.74
CA ASP A 161 6.59 23.18 3.74
C ASP A 161 7.88 23.92 4.14
N GLU A 162 8.37 24.83 3.29
CA GLU A 162 9.56 25.65 3.58
C GLU A 162 9.22 26.99 4.26
N THR A 163 7.93 27.31 4.44
CA THR A 163 7.56 28.51 5.19
C THR A 163 7.88 28.34 6.68
N ARG A 164 7.63 27.13 7.20
CA ARG A 164 7.76 26.68 8.59
C ARG A 164 8.42 25.29 8.60
N PRO A 165 9.63 25.10 9.18
CA PRO A 165 10.18 23.78 9.41
C PRO A 165 9.60 23.13 10.67
N LEU A 166 9.42 21.81 10.67
CA LEU A 166 9.10 20.97 11.82
C LEU A 166 9.94 19.71 11.74
N ARG A 167 10.73 19.45 12.79
CA ARG A 167 11.27 18.13 13.06
C ARG A 167 10.32 17.45 14.04
N VAL A 168 9.58 16.46 13.54
CA VAL A 168 8.91 15.49 14.41
C VAL A 168 9.97 14.53 14.91
N ALA A 169 9.99 14.22 16.20
CA ALA A 169 10.85 13.16 16.72
C ALA A 169 10.30 11.81 16.26
N PRO A 170 11.15 10.82 15.87
CA PRO A 170 10.67 9.48 15.57
C PRO A 170 9.88 8.95 16.78
N PRO A 171 8.79 8.20 16.55
CA PRO A 171 7.96 7.70 17.65
C PRO A 171 8.82 6.80 18.53
N ARG A 172 8.81 7.05 19.86
CA ARG A 172 9.41 6.09 20.80
C ARG A 172 8.70 4.74 20.63
N PRO A 173 9.43 3.60 20.62
CA PRO A 173 8.82 2.28 20.64
C PRO A 173 7.75 2.19 21.72
N ALA A 174 6.58 1.66 21.37
CA ALA A 174 5.39 1.73 22.21
C ALA A 174 5.62 0.98 23.54
N ALA A 175 5.73 1.73 24.64
CA ALA A 175 5.95 1.18 25.97
C ALA A 175 4.69 0.45 26.47
N HIS A 176 4.62 -0.86 26.26
CA HIS A 176 3.69 -1.85 26.84
C HIS A 176 2.17 -1.56 26.76
N GLY A 177 1.75 -0.50 26.05
CA GLY A 177 0.36 -0.03 25.98
C GLY A 177 -0.40 -0.40 24.69
N ASP A 178 0.22 -1.12 23.76
CA ASP A 178 -0.51 -1.77 22.68
C ASP A 178 -1.36 -2.92 23.23
N ARG A 179 -2.63 -2.97 22.84
CA ARG A 179 -3.47 -4.13 23.14
C ARG A 179 -2.92 -5.33 22.38
N VAL A 180 -2.35 -6.27 23.10
CA VAL A 180 -1.95 -7.57 22.55
C VAL A 180 -3.16 -8.18 21.83
N PRO A 181 -3.08 -8.43 20.51
CA PRO A 181 -4.22 -8.91 19.75
C PRO A 181 -4.59 -10.33 20.21
N PRO A 182 -5.88 -10.72 20.13
CA PRO A 182 -6.33 -12.01 20.66
C PRO A 182 -5.59 -13.20 20.04
N ASP A 183 -4.99 -14.03 20.87
CA ASP A 183 -4.25 -15.22 20.45
C ASP A 183 -5.20 -16.35 20.04
N THR A 184 -5.81 -16.19 18.86
CA THR A 184 -6.73 -17.16 18.27
C THR A 184 -6.01 -18.42 17.82
N LEU A 185 -4.71 -18.35 17.49
CA LEU A 185 -3.91 -19.51 17.09
C LEU A 185 -3.65 -20.48 18.25
N HIS A 186 -3.14 -20.02 19.39
CA HIS A 186 -2.96 -20.92 20.55
C HIS A 186 -4.31 -21.32 21.18
N ARG A 187 -5.37 -20.52 20.98
CA ARG A 187 -6.76 -20.90 21.35
C ARG A 187 -7.27 -22.04 20.47
N ALA A 188 -7.07 -21.98 19.15
CA ALA A 188 -7.38 -23.06 18.22
C ALA A 188 -6.57 -24.33 18.54
N ALA A 189 -5.30 -24.19 18.94
CA ALA A 189 -4.46 -25.32 19.36
C ALA A 189 -5.10 -26.08 20.54
N ARG A 190 -5.53 -25.36 21.59
CA ARG A 190 -6.23 -25.95 22.75
C ARG A 190 -7.60 -26.56 22.41
N LEU A 191 -8.29 -26.05 21.40
CA LEU A 191 -9.61 -26.57 20.97
C LEU A 191 -9.53 -27.77 20.01
N THR A 192 -8.34 -28.11 19.51
CA THR A 192 -8.16 -29.15 18.47
C THR A 192 -7.11 -30.20 18.81
N GLY A 193 -6.23 -29.95 19.79
CA GLY A 193 -5.03 -30.77 20.04
C GLY A 193 -3.92 -30.58 18.99
N ILE A 194 -4.13 -29.75 17.97
CA ILE A 194 -3.16 -29.52 16.89
C ILE A 194 -2.09 -28.53 17.36
N SER A 195 -0.82 -28.85 17.10
CA SER A 195 0.30 -27.99 17.52
C SER A 195 0.29 -26.62 16.82
N PRO A 196 0.72 -25.53 17.49
CA PRO A 196 0.84 -24.21 16.88
C PRO A 196 1.69 -24.18 15.61
N ALA A 197 2.71 -25.05 15.49
CA ALA A 197 3.52 -25.17 14.28
C ALA A 197 2.68 -25.63 13.08
N ARG A 198 1.84 -26.66 13.25
CA ARG A 198 0.93 -27.12 12.19
C ARG A 198 -0.14 -26.07 11.87
N LEU A 199 -0.70 -25.39 12.87
CA LEU A 199 -1.68 -24.32 12.62
C LEU A 199 -1.12 -23.12 11.83
N ARG A 200 0.20 -22.90 11.83
CA ARG A 200 0.85 -21.89 10.96
C ARG A 200 1.14 -22.39 9.54
N LEU A 201 1.53 -23.66 9.38
CA LEU A 201 2.11 -24.18 8.13
C LEU A 201 1.19 -25.08 7.29
N ASP A 202 0.25 -25.79 7.91
CA ASP A 202 -0.63 -26.77 7.27
C ASP A 202 -2.03 -26.15 7.06
N PRO A 203 -2.46 -25.89 5.80
CA PRO A 203 -3.74 -25.25 5.54
C PRO A 203 -4.94 -26.06 6.04
N ALA A 204 -4.88 -27.39 6.02
CA ALA A 204 -5.96 -28.24 6.51
C ALA A 204 -6.05 -28.20 8.04
N ALA A 205 -4.91 -28.22 8.74
CA ALA A 205 -4.85 -27.99 10.18
C ALA A 205 -5.39 -26.60 10.57
N ASN A 206 -5.02 -25.57 9.83
CA ASN A 206 -5.50 -24.19 10.03
C ASN A 206 -7.03 -24.08 9.87
N ILE A 207 -7.59 -24.75 8.85
CA ILE A 207 -9.05 -24.84 8.62
C ILE A 207 -9.77 -25.57 9.78
N MET A 208 -9.21 -26.67 10.31
CA MET A 208 -9.73 -27.32 11.52
C MET A 208 -9.72 -26.37 12.72
N GLY A 209 -8.64 -25.59 12.89
CA GLY A 209 -8.53 -24.60 13.97
C GLY A 209 -9.59 -23.49 13.91
N GLY A 210 -9.84 -22.93 12.71
CA GLY A 210 -10.89 -21.92 12.52
C GLY A 210 -12.31 -22.46 12.71
N ALA A 211 -12.57 -23.69 12.25
CA ALA A 211 -13.85 -24.37 12.49
C ALA A 211 -14.10 -24.64 13.98
N ALA A 212 -13.07 -25.07 14.72
CA ALA A 212 -13.16 -25.27 16.17
C ALA A 212 -13.42 -23.96 16.93
N LEU A 213 -12.85 -22.83 16.49
CA LEU A 213 -13.16 -21.50 17.01
C LEU A 213 -14.63 -21.12 16.77
N LEU A 214 -15.13 -21.22 15.53
CA LEU A 214 -16.54 -20.92 15.22
C LEU A 214 -17.50 -21.78 16.05
N ALA A 215 -17.29 -23.09 16.10
CA ALA A 215 -18.13 -24.01 16.89
C ALA A 215 -18.04 -23.74 18.41
N HIS A 216 -16.90 -23.26 18.90
CA HIS A 216 -16.80 -22.76 20.28
C HIS A 216 -17.61 -21.48 20.47
N HIS A 217 -17.49 -20.48 19.59
CA HIS A 217 -18.24 -19.22 19.70
C HIS A 217 -19.76 -19.44 19.63
N GLN A 218 -20.22 -20.42 18.84
CA GLN A 218 -21.62 -20.87 18.77
C GLN A 218 -22.10 -21.46 20.10
N ARG A 219 -21.35 -22.43 20.66
CA ARG A 219 -21.66 -23.03 21.97
C ARG A 219 -21.65 -21.99 23.10
N SER A 220 -20.68 -21.09 23.12
CA SER A 220 -20.61 -19.94 24.05
C SER A 220 -21.63 -18.83 23.74
N GLY A 221 -22.50 -18.99 22.75
CA GLY A 221 -23.69 -18.18 22.51
C GLY A 221 -25.00 -18.88 22.91
N GLY A 222 -24.93 -20.09 23.48
CA GLY A 222 -26.10 -20.96 23.71
C GLY A 222 -26.59 -21.69 22.44
N GLY A 223 -26.00 -21.41 21.28
CA GLY A 223 -26.33 -22.06 20.02
C GLY A 223 -25.77 -23.48 19.92
N ARG A 224 -26.51 -24.36 19.26
CA ARG A 224 -26.06 -25.73 18.94
C ARG A 224 -25.33 -25.75 17.60
N PRO A 225 -24.13 -26.39 17.50
CA PRO A 225 -23.56 -26.79 16.23
C PRO A 225 -24.49 -27.76 15.47
N GLY A 226 -24.32 -27.88 14.16
CA GLY A 226 -25.20 -28.64 13.26
C GLY A 226 -26.42 -27.85 12.75
N ALA A 227 -26.73 -26.70 13.35
CA ALA A 227 -27.77 -25.79 12.84
C ALA A 227 -27.38 -25.20 11.48
N GLY A 228 -28.37 -24.95 10.61
CA GLY A 228 -28.16 -24.34 9.29
C GLY A 228 -27.52 -22.94 9.34
N PRO A 229 -26.91 -22.46 8.23
CA PRO A 229 -26.06 -21.27 8.22
C PRO A 229 -26.73 -19.98 8.69
N ALA A 230 -28.07 -19.88 8.64
CA ALA A 230 -28.81 -18.74 9.20
C ALA A 230 -28.56 -18.52 10.71
N HIS A 231 -28.29 -19.57 11.47
CA HIS A 231 -28.24 -19.55 12.94
C HIS A 231 -26.85 -19.27 13.55
N TRP A 232 -25.90 -18.77 12.75
CA TRP A 232 -24.49 -18.62 13.15
C TRP A 232 -24.00 -17.17 13.25
N TYR A 233 -24.90 -16.19 13.12
CA TYR A 233 -24.54 -14.77 13.01
C TYR A 233 -23.65 -14.30 14.17
N ASP A 234 -24.02 -14.60 15.41
CA ASP A 234 -23.27 -14.20 16.61
C ASP A 234 -21.90 -14.90 16.71
N ALA A 235 -21.80 -16.16 16.25
CA ALA A 235 -20.54 -16.89 16.23
C ALA A 235 -19.56 -16.32 15.19
N VAL A 236 -20.08 -15.90 14.02
CA VAL A 236 -19.31 -15.19 13.00
C VAL A 236 -18.90 -13.80 13.47
N ALA A 237 -19.82 -13.05 14.10
CA ALA A 237 -19.52 -11.72 14.62
C ALA A 237 -18.40 -11.73 15.68
N ARG A 238 -18.33 -12.80 16.49
CA ARG A 238 -17.26 -13.03 17.47
C ARG A 238 -15.93 -13.49 16.86
N TYR A 239 -15.92 -14.00 15.63
CA TYR A 239 -14.74 -14.61 14.99
C TYR A 239 -13.50 -13.72 14.89
N PRO A 240 -13.56 -12.44 14.42
CA PRO A 240 -12.40 -11.56 14.39
C PRO A 240 -11.90 -11.10 15.78
N ALA A 241 -12.52 -11.61 16.86
CA ALA A 241 -12.19 -11.35 18.27
C ALA A 241 -12.16 -9.86 18.66
N THR A 242 -12.87 -9.02 17.88
CA THR A 242 -13.00 -7.59 18.11
C THR A 242 -13.92 -7.28 19.29
N ARG A 243 -13.66 -6.15 19.97
CA ARG A 243 -14.52 -5.66 21.07
C ARG A 243 -15.53 -4.59 20.63
N ASP A 244 -15.40 -4.08 19.40
CA ASP A 244 -16.42 -3.20 18.82
C ASP A 244 -17.58 -4.06 18.28
N ALA A 245 -18.73 -4.00 18.95
CA ALA A 245 -19.94 -4.71 18.54
C ALA A 245 -20.40 -4.32 17.12
N ARG A 246 -20.08 -3.11 16.63
CA ARG A 246 -20.41 -2.68 15.26
C ARG A 246 -19.43 -3.25 14.24
N ALA A 247 -18.15 -3.44 14.56
CA ALA A 247 -17.21 -4.16 13.70
C ALA A 247 -17.53 -5.65 13.66
N ALA A 248 -17.87 -6.25 14.81
CA ALA A 248 -18.38 -7.62 14.89
C ALA A 248 -19.60 -7.82 13.97
N ALA A 249 -20.59 -6.93 14.06
CA ALA A 249 -21.77 -6.96 13.17
C ALA A 249 -21.41 -6.74 11.69
N VAL A 250 -20.58 -5.74 11.37
CA VAL A 250 -20.20 -5.45 9.96
C VAL A 250 -19.37 -6.56 9.34
N PHE A 251 -18.53 -7.25 10.12
CA PHE A 251 -17.82 -8.45 9.66
C PHE A 251 -18.83 -9.56 9.33
N ALA A 252 -19.80 -9.81 10.20
CA ALA A 252 -20.86 -10.80 9.96
C ALA A 252 -21.74 -10.42 8.74
N ASP A 253 -22.18 -9.16 8.61
CA ASP A 253 -22.90 -8.65 7.44
C ASP A 253 -22.17 -8.96 6.13
N GLU A 254 -20.84 -8.79 6.10
CA GLU A 254 -20.01 -9.08 4.94
C GLU A 254 -19.88 -10.59 4.68
N VAL A 255 -19.79 -11.42 5.71
CA VAL A 255 -19.79 -12.90 5.57
C VAL A 255 -21.12 -13.35 4.97
N TYR A 256 -22.26 -12.84 5.46
CA TYR A 256 -23.57 -13.17 4.90
C TYR A 256 -23.82 -12.55 3.52
N ALA A 257 -23.22 -11.40 3.20
CA ALA A 257 -23.20 -10.89 1.82
C ALA A 257 -22.39 -11.80 0.88
N THR A 258 -21.27 -12.34 1.36
CA THR A 258 -20.40 -13.29 0.63
C THR A 258 -21.12 -14.64 0.45
N LEU A 259 -21.89 -15.10 1.42
CA LEU A 259 -22.79 -16.26 1.28
C LEU A 259 -23.86 -16.05 0.20
N ARG A 260 -24.54 -14.89 0.21
CA ARG A 260 -25.58 -14.59 -0.79
C ARG A 260 -25.06 -14.44 -2.22
N THR A 261 -23.85 -13.93 -2.39
CA THR A 261 -23.25 -13.67 -3.71
C THR A 261 -22.34 -14.79 -4.23
N GLY A 262 -21.88 -15.67 -3.34
CA GLY A 262 -20.88 -16.68 -3.65
C GLY A 262 -19.49 -16.08 -3.92
N ALA A 263 -18.51 -16.96 -4.14
CA ALA A 263 -17.17 -16.60 -4.56
C ALA A 263 -16.49 -17.79 -5.25
N ALA A 264 -15.60 -17.54 -6.20
CA ALA A 264 -14.76 -18.57 -6.80
C ALA A 264 -13.40 -17.99 -7.21
N ARG A 265 -12.31 -18.74 -6.96
CA ARG A 265 -10.95 -18.36 -7.35
C ARG A 265 -10.00 -19.57 -7.34
N VAL A 266 -8.80 -19.36 -7.87
CA VAL A 266 -7.63 -20.20 -7.59
C VAL A 266 -6.83 -19.52 -6.48
N THR A 267 -6.28 -20.30 -5.54
CA THR A 267 -5.46 -19.77 -4.43
C THR A 267 -4.02 -19.48 -4.86
N ASP A 268 -3.26 -18.84 -3.96
CA ASP A 268 -1.82 -18.59 -4.11
C ASP A 268 -0.95 -19.85 -4.30
N ASP A 269 -1.49 -21.04 -3.99
CA ASP A 269 -0.88 -22.34 -4.18
C ASP A 269 -1.65 -23.29 -5.13
N GLY A 270 -2.60 -22.75 -5.92
CA GLY A 270 -3.19 -23.46 -7.06
C GLY A 270 -4.51 -24.20 -6.81
N GLU A 271 -5.02 -24.22 -5.57
CA GLU A 271 -6.30 -24.87 -5.23
C GLU A 271 -7.48 -24.10 -5.85
N ARG A 272 -8.38 -24.82 -6.55
CA ARG A 272 -9.63 -24.24 -7.06
C ARG A 272 -10.68 -24.27 -5.96
N MET A 273 -11.07 -23.10 -5.48
CA MET A 273 -12.03 -22.91 -4.39
C MET A 273 -13.34 -22.33 -4.90
N VAL A 274 -14.47 -22.85 -4.41
CA VAL A 274 -15.82 -22.40 -4.76
C VAL A 274 -16.73 -22.36 -3.54
N LEU A 275 -17.29 -21.18 -3.28
CA LEU A 275 -18.46 -20.96 -2.46
C LEU A 275 -19.65 -20.70 -3.38
N ARG A 276 -20.62 -21.61 -3.40
CA ARG A 276 -21.88 -21.43 -4.14
C ARG A 276 -22.71 -20.32 -3.49
N PRO A 277 -23.38 -19.46 -4.28
CA PRO A 277 -24.29 -18.45 -3.74
C PRO A 277 -25.55 -19.09 -3.14
N ASP A 278 -26.04 -18.52 -2.05
CA ASP A 278 -27.38 -18.75 -1.50
C ASP A 278 -28.11 -17.40 -1.38
N PRO A 279 -28.74 -16.89 -2.47
CA PRO A 279 -29.34 -15.56 -2.50
C PRO A 279 -30.47 -15.36 -1.49
N ALA A 280 -31.10 -16.43 -1.02
CA ALA A 280 -32.20 -16.40 -0.05
C ALA A 280 -31.72 -16.31 1.41
N LEU A 281 -30.42 -16.49 1.68
CA LEU A 281 -29.91 -16.57 3.04
C LEU A 281 -30.03 -15.26 3.83
N ALA A 282 -30.97 -15.24 4.76
CA ALA A 282 -31.05 -14.29 5.86
C ALA A 282 -30.52 -14.91 7.16
N PRO A 283 -29.73 -14.19 7.98
CA PRO A 283 -29.39 -14.63 9.33
C PRO A 283 -30.63 -14.57 10.25
N THR A 284 -30.80 -15.55 11.13
CA THR A 284 -31.72 -15.43 12.26
C THR A 284 -31.05 -14.60 13.36
N THR A 285 -30.98 -13.29 13.17
CA THR A 285 -30.64 -12.38 14.27
C THR A 285 -31.75 -12.40 15.31
N PRO A 286 -31.43 -12.41 16.63
CA PRO A 286 -32.42 -12.07 17.65
C PRO A 286 -33.07 -10.72 17.30
N ALA A 287 -34.39 -10.63 17.39
CA ALA A 287 -35.07 -9.37 17.14
C ALA A 287 -34.53 -8.32 18.10
N ALA A 288 -34.09 -7.17 17.57
CA ALA A 288 -33.75 -6.03 18.41
C ALA A 288 -34.98 -5.70 19.28
N PRO A 289 -34.83 -5.49 20.60
CA PRO A 289 -35.97 -5.21 21.45
C PRO A 289 -36.72 -4.00 20.91
N ALA A 290 -38.02 -4.16 20.69
CA ALA A 290 -38.84 -3.08 20.18
C ALA A 290 -38.70 -1.87 21.12
N ALA A 291 -38.40 -0.70 20.55
CA ALA A 291 -38.43 0.53 21.33
C ALA A 291 -39.84 0.66 21.95
N PRO A 292 -39.96 0.94 23.25
CA PRO A 292 -41.24 0.90 23.94
C PRO A 292 -42.23 1.83 23.25
N ALA A 293 -43.37 1.28 22.85
CA ALA A 293 -44.44 2.04 22.23
C ALA A 293 -45.06 2.97 23.27
N GLY A 294 -44.63 4.23 23.29
CA GLY A 294 -45.33 5.29 24.00
C GLY A 294 -46.76 5.41 23.48
N PRO A 295 -47.75 5.75 24.32
CA PRO A 295 -49.14 5.86 23.89
C PRO A 295 -49.30 6.84 22.72
N ALA A 296 -50.18 6.49 21.78
CA ALA A 296 -50.54 7.37 20.68
C ALA A 296 -51.66 8.33 21.11
N GLU A 297 -51.41 9.63 21.02
CA GLU A 297 -52.48 10.63 20.93
C GLU A 297 -52.77 10.91 19.45
N ALA A 298 -54.05 11.00 19.10
CA ALA A 298 -54.52 11.04 17.72
C ALA A 298 -54.94 12.45 17.28
N GLY A 299 -54.70 12.80 16.02
CA GLY A 299 -55.20 14.07 15.49
C GLY A 299 -54.91 14.34 14.00
N ARG A 300 -55.89 13.98 13.14
CA ARG A 300 -56.16 14.55 11.80
C ARG A 300 -55.08 14.29 10.72
N THR A 301 -55.34 13.50 9.67
CA THR A 301 -56.07 13.82 8.41
C THR A 301 -55.53 15.07 7.70
N ASP A 302 -55.28 15.09 6.38
CA ASP A 302 -55.75 14.19 5.30
C ASP A 302 -54.68 13.92 4.21
N ARG A 303 -55.08 13.23 3.13
CA ARG A 303 -54.31 12.77 1.96
C ARG A 303 -53.78 13.92 1.08
N ASP A 304 -52.62 13.74 0.45
CA ASP A 304 -52.58 13.51 -1.02
C ASP A 304 -51.21 12.99 -1.53
N ALA A 305 -51.14 12.54 -2.79
CA ALA A 305 -50.02 11.78 -3.34
C ALA A 305 -49.02 12.60 -4.18
N ARG A 306 -47.73 12.60 -3.79
CA ARG A 306 -46.57 12.60 -4.73
C ARG A 306 -45.21 12.39 -4.03
N ALA A 307 -44.41 11.48 -4.60
CA ALA A 307 -42.96 11.39 -4.39
C ALA A 307 -42.23 11.79 -5.68
N PRO A 308 -40.90 12.06 -5.68
CA PRO A 308 -39.96 12.14 -4.56
C PRO A 308 -39.16 13.46 -4.51
N ARG A 309 -39.10 14.16 -3.36
CA ARG A 309 -38.17 15.31 -3.17
C ARG A 309 -37.49 15.42 -1.80
N ARG A 310 -37.22 14.28 -1.14
CA ARG A 310 -36.49 14.23 0.16
C ARG A 310 -35.35 13.19 0.19
N LEU A 311 -34.27 13.43 -0.56
CA LEU A 311 -33.01 12.65 -0.41
C LEU A 311 -31.76 13.52 -0.13
N ALA A 312 -31.66 14.72 -0.69
CA ALA A 312 -30.50 15.60 -0.46
C ALA A 312 -30.39 16.10 1.00
N LEU A 313 -31.48 16.68 1.54
CA LEU A 313 -31.51 17.42 2.81
C LEU A 313 -31.31 16.56 4.09
N ARG A 314 -31.13 15.23 3.97
CA ARG A 314 -30.79 14.35 5.12
C ARG A 314 -29.32 13.88 5.12
N GLN A 315 -28.48 14.29 4.16
CA GLN A 315 -27.04 14.01 4.22
C GLN A 315 -26.27 15.09 4.99
N GLU A 316 -26.65 16.36 4.89
CA GLU A 316 -25.90 17.48 5.50
C GLU A 316 -25.90 17.44 7.03
N THR A 317 -27.02 17.07 7.66
CA THR A 317 -27.15 17.01 9.13
C THR A 317 -26.31 15.92 9.79
N ARG A 318 -25.90 14.86 9.05
CA ARG A 318 -24.90 13.89 9.55
C ARG A 318 -23.46 14.39 9.45
N GLY A 319 -23.21 15.52 8.79
CA GLY A 319 -21.87 16.05 8.55
C GLY A 319 -21.17 16.74 9.74
N ARG A 320 -21.88 16.99 10.86
CA ARG A 320 -21.35 17.81 11.97
C ARG A 320 -20.97 17.05 13.26
N THR A 321 -21.36 15.78 13.41
CA THR A 321 -21.09 15.01 14.66
C THR A 321 -20.38 13.69 14.37
N GLY A 322 -21.04 12.70 13.75
CA GLY A 322 -20.45 11.39 13.42
C GLY A 322 -19.37 11.45 12.33
N PRO A 323 -18.61 10.35 12.11
CA PRO A 323 -17.56 10.29 11.09
C PRO A 323 -18.10 10.19 9.65
N ASP A 324 -17.30 10.65 8.69
CA ASP A 324 -17.57 10.72 7.24
C ASP A 324 -17.32 9.38 6.53
N CYS A 325 -17.98 8.34 7.03
CA CYS A 325 -17.91 6.97 6.53
C CYS A 325 -19.22 6.54 5.85
N PRO A 326 -19.16 5.63 4.86
CA PRO A 326 -20.37 5.05 4.26
C PRO A 326 -21.14 4.16 5.23
N ARG A 327 -22.37 3.79 4.85
CA ARG A 327 -23.06 2.63 5.46
C ARG A 327 -22.35 1.34 5.03
N GLY A 328 -22.32 0.32 5.90
CA GLY A 328 -21.63 -0.94 5.62
C GLY A 328 -20.13 -0.95 5.95
N VAL A 329 -19.63 -0.01 6.76
CA VAL A 329 -18.35 -0.12 7.48
C VAL A 329 -18.57 0.17 8.96
N SER A 330 -17.83 -0.49 9.86
CA SER A 330 -17.70 0.06 11.22
C SER A 330 -16.71 1.19 11.18
N CYS A 331 -17.07 2.30 11.81
CA CYS A 331 -16.27 3.52 11.73
C CYS A 331 -16.55 4.43 12.92
N GLU A 332 -15.49 4.76 13.64
CA GLU A 332 -15.46 5.59 14.85
C GLU A 332 -14.81 6.96 14.60
N TRP A 333 -14.90 7.86 15.58
CA TRP A 333 -14.27 9.18 15.53
C TRP A 333 -13.32 9.31 16.73
N ILE A 334 -12.01 9.21 16.46
CA ILE A 334 -10.93 9.41 17.44
C ILE A 334 -10.18 10.66 16.98
N PRO A 335 -10.55 11.87 17.45
CA PRO A 335 -10.03 13.12 16.88
C PRO A 335 -8.51 13.25 17.02
N ALA A 336 -7.84 13.71 15.96
CA ALA A 336 -6.45 14.13 16.05
C ALA A 336 -6.31 15.35 16.97
N ALA A 337 -5.23 15.40 17.75
CA ALA A 337 -5.09 16.40 18.80
C ALA A 337 -4.60 17.77 18.26
N TYR A 338 -5.42 18.81 18.42
CA TYR A 338 -5.10 20.18 18.01
C TYR A 338 -4.92 21.10 19.23
N ARG A 339 -3.67 21.29 19.67
CA ARG A 339 -3.31 22.20 20.78
C ARG A 339 -1.99 22.93 20.52
N LYS A 340 -1.78 24.07 21.18
CA LYS A 340 -0.47 24.76 21.23
C LYS A 340 0.55 23.92 22.03
N LEU A 341 1.83 24.01 21.68
CA LEU A 341 2.95 23.21 22.24
C LEU A 341 4.18 24.04 22.64
N GLY A 342 3.98 25.33 22.90
CA GLY A 342 5.03 26.32 23.14
C GLY A 342 4.95 27.48 22.15
N ARG A 343 6.02 28.28 22.06
CA ARG A 343 6.14 29.32 21.03
C ARG A 343 6.17 28.67 19.65
N ASP A 344 5.36 29.19 18.73
CA ASP A 344 5.29 28.85 17.30
C ASP A 344 5.04 27.39 16.90
N ARG A 345 4.74 26.50 17.85
CA ARG A 345 4.36 25.09 17.58
C ARG A 345 2.94 24.79 18.06
N TYR A 346 2.19 24.08 17.21
CA TYR A 346 0.85 23.61 17.49
C TYR A 346 0.52 22.36 16.65
N GLY A 347 -0.29 21.47 17.23
CA GLY A 347 -0.99 20.39 16.54
C GLY A 347 -0.16 19.42 15.70
N ASN A 348 -0.88 18.49 15.09
CA ASN A 348 -0.36 17.47 14.18
C ASN A 348 -1.06 17.49 12.80
N HIS A 349 -1.79 18.56 12.52
CA HIS A 349 -2.54 18.88 11.29
C HIS A 349 -2.76 20.40 11.22
N ASP A 350 -3.29 20.91 10.11
CA ASP A 350 -3.82 22.28 10.02
C ASP A 350 -5.33 22.30 9.83
N ARG A 351 -6.03 23.16 10.58
CA ARG A 351 -7.45 23.42 10.35
C ARG A 351 -7.65 24.43 9.22
N TYR A 352 -8.73 24.29 8.46
CA TYR A 352 -9.08 25.26 7.42
C TYR A 352 -10.59 25.47 7.33
N GLU A 353 -11.01 26.73 7.47
CA GLU A 353 -12.42 27.16 7.41
C GLU A 353 -12.94 27.32 5.98
N GLY A 354 -12.04 27.43 5.00
CA GLY A 354 -12.38 27.51 3.59
C GLY A 354 -12.60 26.14 2.94
N ARG A 355 -13.21 26.15 1.74
CA ARG A 355 -13.41 24.92 0.96
C ARG A 355 -12.09 24.41 0.37
N ARG A 356 -11.60 23.27 0.86
CA ARG A 356 -10.53 22.49 0.18
C ARG A 356 -11.00 21.97 -1.17
N GLU A 357 -10.08 21.95 -2.14
CA GLU A 357 -10.21 21.18 -3.37
C GLU A 357 -9.42 19.88 -3.17
N ILE A 358 -10.12 18.75 -3.05
CA ILE A 358 -9.47 17.44 -2.91
C ILE A 358 -9.27 16.86 -4.31
N ASP A 359 -8.01 16.66 -4.68
CA ASP A 359 -7.60 16.03 -5.94
C ASP A 359 -7.22 14.56 -5.75
N TYR A 360 -6.83 14.16 -4.52
CA TYR A 360 -6.19 12.87 -4.25
C TYR A 360 -6.80 12.12 -3.07
N ILE A 361 -6.68 10.80 -3.12
CA ILE A 361 -6.72 9.94 -1.93
C ILE A 361 -5.38 9.18 -1.91
N VAL A 362 -4.66 9.26 -0.79
CA VAL A 362 -3.37 8.59 -0.62
C VAL A 362 -3.55 7.38 0.29
N ILE A 363 -3.10 6.24 -0.20
CA ILE A 363 -3.04 4.95 0.48
C ILE A 363 -1.65 4.82 1.08
N HIS A 364 -1.59 4.56 2.37
CA HIS A 364 -0.37 4.31 3.13
C HIS A 364 -0.43 2.93 3.79
N ASP A 365 0.73 2.37 4.11
CA ASP A 365 0.87 1.34 5.14
C ASP A 365 1.67 1.92 6.31
N GLY A 366 1.13 1.79 7.53
CA GLY A 366 1.59 2.58 8.68
C GLY A 366 2.89 2.10 9.35
N GLU A 367 3.53 1.04 8.82
CA GLU A 367 4.64 0.29 9.46
C GLU A 367 4.39 -0.07 10.95
N THR A 368 3.12 -0.17 11.39
CA THR A 368 2.72 -0.41 12.79
C THR A 368 1.25 -0.87 12.95
N SER A 369 0.79 -1.06 14.19
CA SER A 369 -0.55 -1.56 14.55
C SER A 369 -1.64 -0.47 14.49
N TYR A 370 -2.92 -0.90 14.42
CA TYR A 370 -4.09 -0.01 14.55
C TYR A 370 -4.08 0.81 15.85
N ASP A 371 -3.82 0.16 16.98
CA ASP A 371 -3.80 0.80 18.29
C ASP A 371 -2.60 1.78 18.40
N ALA A 372 -1.45 1.48 17.79
CA ALA A 372 -0.31 2.41 17.74
C ALA A 372 -0.59 3.62 16.86
N MET A 373 -1.11 3.41 15.64
CA MET A 373 -1.51 4.49 14.73
C MET A 373 -2.53 5.44 15.38
N THR A 374 -3.59 4.92 15.99
CA THR A 374 -4.61 5.77 16.62
C THR A 374 -4.05 6.57 17.81
N ARG A 375 -3.11 6.02 18.59
CA ARG A 375 -2.37 6.78 19.62
C ARG A 375 -1.43 7.84 19.03
N LEU A 376 -0.79 7.58 17.88
CA LEU A 376 0.06 8.54 17.19
C LEU A 376 -0.76 9.72 16.61
N ALA A 377 -1.91 9.45 15.98
CA ALA A 377 -2.84 10.50 15.55
C ALA A 377 -3.40 11.32 16.73
N ALA A 378 -3.56 10.70 17.91
CA ALA A 378 -3.93 11.39 19.14
C ALA A 378 -2.76 12.16 19.80
N ASN A 379 -1.51 11.98 19.35
CA ASN A 379 -0.35 12.73 19.87
C ASN A 379 -0.20 14.07 19.12
N PRO A 380 -0.45 15.23 19.77
CA PRO A 380 -0.36 16.52 19.11
C PRO A 380 1.07 16.93 18.75
N ALA A 381 2.10 16.28 19.30
CA ALA A 381 3.51 16.54 18.98
C ALA A 381 4.03 15.67 17.81
N TYR A 382 3.17 14.86 17.20
CA TYR A 382 3.48 14.00 16.06
C TYR A 382 2.89 14.59 14.75
N LEU A 383 2.71 13.77 13.72
CA LEU A 383 1.90 14.05 12.53
C LEU A 383 0.53 13.36 12.62
N SER A 384 -0.38 13.65 11.68
CA SER A 384 -1.67 12.94 11.58
C SER A 384 -2.24 12.94 10.16
N TRP A 385 -3.19 12.05 9.93
CA TRP A 385 -3.83 11.70 8.67
C TRP A 385 -5.36 11.62 8.87
N HIS A 386 -6.14 11.31 7.84
CA HIS A 386 -7.59 11.38 7.93
C HIS A 386 -8.25 10.13 8.50
N PHE A 387 -7.79 8.93 8.11
CA PHE A 387 -8.37 7.65 8.55
C PHE A 387 -7.31 6.58 8.84
N THR A 388 -7.54 5.75 9.86
CA THR A 388 -6.77 4.52 10.14
C THR A 388 -7.66 3.30 9.94
N LEU A 389 -7.15 2.23 9.32
CA LEU A 389 -7.89 1.00 9.03
C LEU A 389 -7.25 -0.22 9.68
N ARG A 390 -8.06 -1.05 10.34
CA ARG A 390 -7.63 -2.29 11.04
C ARG A 390 -7.69 -3.51 10.13
N SER A 391 -6.68 -4.37 10.23
CA SER A 391 -6.53 -5.58 9.42
C SER A 391 -7.56 -6.67 9.78
N SER A 392 -7.80 -6.95 11.07
CA SER A 392 -8.57 -8.13 11.51
C SER A 392 -10.08 -8.10 11.18
N ASP A 393 -10.68 -6.90 11.10
CA ASP A 393 -12.13 -6.73 10.93
C ASP A 393 -12.53 -5.60 9.95
N GLY A 394 -11.56 -4.87 9.38
CA GLY A 394 -11.84 -3.71 8.52
C GLY A 394 -12.47 -2.52 9.25
N HIS A 395 -12.37 -2.43 10.57
CA HIS A 395 -12.81 -1.26 11.33
C HIS A 395 -11.97 -0.01 10.95
N ILE A 396 -12.61 1.17 11.00
CA ILE A 396 -12.01 2.45 10.58
C ILE A 396 -12.11 3.52 11.69
N ALA A 397 -10.99 4.06 12.17
CA ALA A 397 -11.02 5.35 12.89
C ALA A 397 -10.92 6.51 11.90
N GLN A 398 -11.75 7.54 12.06
CA GLN A 398 -11.50 8.85 11.47
C GLN A 398 -10.88 9.80 12.51
N HIS A 399 -9.82 10.50 12.09
CA HIS A 399 -9.07 11.44 12.93
C HIS A 399 -9.24 12.92 12.53
N LEU A 400 -9.43 13.19 11.23
CA LEU A 400 -9.57 14.55 10.68
C LEU A 400 -10.81 14.67 9.80
N ARG A 401 -11.47 15.85 9.82
CA ARG A 401 -12.52 16.15 8.85
C ARG A 401 -11.89 16.41 7.48
N GLY A 402 -12.63 16.17 6.40
CA GLY A 402 -12.12 16.40 5.03
C GLY A 402 -11.77 17.86 4.72
N GLN A 403 -12.23 18.82 5.54
CA GLN A 403 -11.83 20.22 5.47
C GLN A 403 -10.44 20.51 6.10
N ASP A 404 -9.94 19.64 6.97
CA ASP A 404 -8.68 19.80 7.68
C ASP A 404 -7.54 19.10 6.91
N VAL A 405 -6.31 19.57 7.10
CA VAL A 405 -5.13 19.14 6.36
C VAL A 405 -4.22 18.31 7.25
N GLY A 406 -4.27 16.99 7.05
CA GLY A 406 -3.28 16.07 7.63
C GLY A 406 -1.88 16.31 7.08
N TRP A 407 -0.88 15.90 7.86
CA TRP A 407 0.55 16.00 7.56
C TRP A 407 1.07 14.61 7.21
N HIS A 408 0.49 13.98 6.19
CA HIS A 408 0.67 12.57 5.89
C HIS A 408 1.53 12.32 4.65
N ALA A 409 1.48 13.20 3.65
CA ALA A 409 2.09 12.98 2.33
C ALA A 409 3.53 13.53 2.17
N GLY A 410 4.13 14.19 3.17
CA GLY A 410 5.47 14.79 3.06
C GLY A 410 5.61 15.95 2.05
N ASN A 411 4.51 16.34 1.38
CA ASN A 411 4.48 17.36 0.33
C ASN A 411 3.26 18.27 0.53
N TRP A 412 3.47 19.57 0.72
CA TRP A 412 2.41 20.47 1.19
C TRP A 412 1.31 20.71 0.15
N TYR A 413 1.62 20.65 -1.14
CA TYR A 413 0.60 20.72 -2.18
C TYR A 413 -0.30 19.48 -2.20
N VAL A 414 0.28 18.29 -1.98
CA VAL A 414 -0.49 17.05 -1.91
C VAL A 414 -1.30 17.04 -0.61
N ASN A 415 -0.66 17.19 0.56
CA ASN A 415 -1.31 17.31 1.88
C ASN A 415 -2.53 18.24 1.85
N SER A 416 -2.39 19.47 1.34
CA SER A 416 -3.50 20.44 1.31
C SER A 416 -4.64 20.07 0.34
N ARG A 417 -4.45 19.06 -0.53
CA ARG A 417 -5.40 18.57 -1.55
C ARG A 417 -5.68 17.06 -1.50
N SER A 418 -5.31 16.36 -0.42
CA SER A 418 -5.48 14.91 -0.25
C SER A 418 -6.32 14.51 0.96
N ILE A 419 -6.87 13.29 0.91
CA ILE A 419 -7.31 12.54 2.09
C ILE A 419 -6.34 11.36 2.28
N GLY A 420 -5.77 11.19 3.47
CA GLY A 420 -4.81 10.13 3.80
C GLY A 420 -5.44 8.96 4.57
N LEU A 421 -5.22 7.74 4.10
CA LEU A 421 -5.69 6.49 4.69
C LEU A 421 -4.49 5.61 5.08
N GLU A 422 -4.23 5.49 6.37
CA GLU A 422 -3.24 4.55 6.92
C GLU A 422 -3.87 3.17 7.09
N HIS A 423 -3.19 2.14 6.59
CA HIS A 423 -3.61 0.75 6.76
C HIS A 423 -2.66 0.05 7.74
N GLU A 424 -3.22 -0.76 8.65
CA GLU A 424 -2.43 -1.64 9.51
C GLU A 424 -1.60 -2.57 8.63
N GLY A 425 -0.28 -2.43 8.70
CA GLY A 425 0.59 -2.74 7.57
C GLY A 425 2.06 -2.57 7.90
N HIS A 426 2.91 -3.28 7.15
CA HIS A 426 4.36 -3.14 7.21
C HIS A 426 4.97 -3.55 5.86
N LEU A 427 5.58 -2.60 5.14
CA LEU A 427 6.13 -2.78 3.80
C LEU A 427 7.08 -3.99 3.67
N ALA A 428 8.05 -4.11 4.59
CA ALA A 428 9.15 -5.09 4.47
C ALA A 428 9.07 -6.29 5.43
N ARG A 429 7.92 -6.55 6.07
CA ARG A 429 7.63 -7.88 6.64
C ARG A 429 7.41 -8.88 5.51
N GLY A 430 8.45 -9.18 4.74
CA GLY A 430 8.38 -9.68 3.36
C GLY A 430 7.28 -10.69 3.08
N GLY A 431 6.37 -10.35 2.14
CA GLY A 431 5.21 -11.18 1.75
C GLY A 431 4.17 -11.38 2.85
N ALA A 432 4.22 -10.60 3.94
CA ALA A 432 3.03 -10.31 4.72
C ALA A 432 1.98 -9.65 3.81
N TRP A 433 0.73 -9.94 4.14
CA TRP A 433 -0.40 -9.73 3.26
C TRP A 433 -1.55 -9.06 4.02
N TYR A 434 -2.39 -8.36 3.28
CA TYR A 434 -3.52 -7.59 3.78
C TYR A 434 -4.83 -8.40 3.63
N THR A 435 -5.71 -8.34 4.63
CA THR A 435 -6.96 -9.12 4.65
C THR A 435 -7.99 -8.61 3.64
N GLU A 436 -8.87 -9.51 3.21
CA GLU A 436 -10.01 -9.14 2.36
C GLU A 436 -11.00 -8.23 3.09
N ALA A 437 -11.19 -8.42 4.41
CA ALA A 437 -11.97 -7.53 5.26
C ALA A 437 -11.48 -6.07 5.19
N MET A 438 -10.17 -5.83 5.35
CA MET A 438 -9.62 -4.47 5.29
C MET A 438 -9.63 -3.90 3.87
N TYR A 439 -9.28 -4.68 2.84
CA TYR A 439 -9.38 -4.24 1.45
C TYR A 439 -10.81 -3.81 1.09
N ARG A 440 -11.83 -4.54 1.53
CA ARG A 440 -13.25 -4.22 1.30
C ARG A 440 -13.71 -2.98 2.04
N ALA A 441 -13.36 -2.84 3.31
CA ALA A 441 -13.67 -1.64 4.09
C ALA A 441 -13.00 -0.39 3.48
N SER A 442 -11.72 -0.50 3.13
CA SER A 442 -10.95 0.54 2.43
C SER A 442 -11.59 0.91 1.09
N ALA A 443 -11.90 -0.06 0.24
CA ALA A 443 -12.53 0.19 -1.06
C ALA A 443 -13.93 0.82 -0.92
N ARG A 444 -14.71 0.47 0.12
CA ARG A 444 -15.98 1.15 0.44
C ARG A 444 -15.75 2.61 0.85
N LEU A 445 -14.80 2.87 1.74
CA LEU A 445 -14.44 4.23 2.17
C LEU A 445 -13.95 5.08 0.98
N VAL A 446 -13.02 4.58 0.18
CA VAL A 446 -12.49 5.29 -0.99
C VAL A 446 -13.57 5.54 -2.04
N ARG A 447 -14.47 4.58 -2.32
CA ARG A 447 -15.65 4.82 -3.16
C ARG A 447 -16.63 5.85 -2.58
N HIS A 448 -16.68 6.04 -1.27
CA HIS A 448 -17.48 7.10 -0.62
C HIS A 448 -16.81 8.46 -0.77
N LEU A 449 -15.56 8.59 -0.34
CA LEU A 449 -14.75 9.81 -0.44
C LEU A 449 -14.64 10.30 -1.89
N ALA A 450 -14.36 9.39 -2.84
CA ALA A 450 -14.27 9.73 -4.26
C ALA A 450 -15.57 10.33 -4.82
N ARG A 451 -16.74 9.80 -4.44
CA ARG A 451 -18.04 10.37 -4.80
C ARG A 451 -18.31 11.70 -4.08
N ARG A 452 -17.93 11.83 -2.82
CA ARG A 452 -18.14 13.04 -2.00
C ARG A 452 -17.32 14.24 -2.51
N TYR A 453 -16.09 14.00 -2.93
CA TYR A 453 -15.14 15.06 -3.30
C TYR A 453 -14.91 15.19 -4.82
N GLY A 454 -15.40 14.24 -5.64
CA GLY A 454 -15.21 14.25 -7.09
C GLY A 454 -13.86 13.70 -7.56
N VAL A 455 -13.15 12.96 -6.71
CA VAL A 455 -11.84 12.36 -7.02
C VAL A 455 -12.04 11.19 -8.00
N PRO A 456 -11.37 11.17 -9.16
CA PRO A 456 -11.41 10.02 -10.07
C PRO A 456 -10.85 8.75 -9.43
N LEU A 457 -11.51 7.62 -9.70
CA LEU A 457 -11.03 6.30 -9.29
C LEU A 457 -10.07 5.74 -10.36
N ASP A 458 -8.86 6.30 -10.41
CA ASP A 458 -7.72 5.86 -11.24
C ASP A 458 -6.39 6.10 -10.51
N ARG A 459 -5.28 5.51 -10.98
CA ARG A 459 -3.95 5.60 -10.33
C ARG A 459 -3.22 6.94 -10.53
N ALA A 460 -3.84 7.94 -11.17
CA ALA A 460 -3.34 9.32 -11.15
C ALA A 460 -3.94 10.15 -10.00
N HIS A 461 -4.97 9.62 -9.32
CA HIS A 461 -5.69 10.33 -8.25
C HIS A 461 -5.79 9.49 -6.95
N ILE A 462 -5.88 8.16 -7.07
CA ILE A 462 -5.68 7.21 -5.98
C ILE A 462 -4.20 6.79 -6.01
N LEU A 463 -3.42 7.36 -5.10
CA LEU A 463 -1.97 7.24 -5.04
C LEU A 463 -1.55 6.31 -3.89
N GLY A 464 -0.42 5.62 -4.03
CA GLY A 464 0.39 5.27 -2.87
C GLY A 464 1.28 6.46 -2.48
N HIS A 465 1.83 6.48 -1.26
CA HIS A 465 2.79 7.52 -0.87
C HIS A 465 4.08 7.42 -1.71
N ASP A 466 4.46 6.20 -2.11
CA ASP A 466 5.46 5.89 -3.13
C ASP A 466 5.32 6.72 -4.42
N ASN A 467 4.10 7.12 -4.80
CA ASN A 467 3.82 7.88 -6.02
C ASN A 467 3.83 9.42 -5.82
N VAL A 468 3.83 9.93 -4.59
CA VAL A 468 3.82 11.38 -4.29
C VAL A 468 5.16 12.01 -4.68
N PRO A 469 5.24 13.18 -5.34
CA PRO A 469 6.54 13.78 -5.66
C PRO A 469 7.28 14.36 -4.44
N GLY A 470 8.61 14.28 -4.45
CA GLY A 470 9.45 15.13 -3.59
C GLY A 470 9.17 16.61 -3.83
N ALA A 471 9.08 17.41 -2.76
CA ALA A 471 8.67 18.81 -2.79
C ALA A 471 9.68 19.74 -3.51
N THR A 472 10.96 19.38 -3.45
CA THR A 472 12.17 20.05 -3.99
C THR A 472 13.25 18.99 -4.27
N PRO A 473 14.32 19.28 -5.05
CA PRO A 473 15.37 18.31 -5.34
C PRO A 473 15.95 17.59 -4.12
N ALA A 474 16.18 18.32 -3.02
CA ALA A 474 16.75 17.79 -1.78
C ALA A 474 15.83 16.79 -1.04
N THR A 475 14.51 16.91 -1.22
CA THR A 475 13.53 16.05 -0.52
C THR A 475 13.23 14.75 -1.27
N VAL A 476 13.60 14.63 -2.56
CA VAL A 476 13.26 13.46 -3.40
C VAL A 476 13.80 12.15 -2.82
N ARG A 477 15.06 12.12 -2.39
CA ARG A 477 15.71 10.90 -1.84
C ARG A 477 15.09 10.40 -0.53
N GLY A 478 14.60 11.31 0.31
CA GLY A 478 14.06 11.01 1.64
C GLY A 478 12.54 10.83 1.66
N MET A 479 11.90 10.65 0.50
CA MET A 479 10.47 10.40 0.39
C MET A 479 10.12 8.91 0.47
N HIS A 480 8.88 8.68 0.89
CA HIS A 480 8.29 7.39 1.28
C HIS A 480 8.21 6.31 0.19
N GLU A 481 8.01 5.07 0.63
CA GLU A 481 7.97 3.85 -0.19
C GLU A 481 6.65 3.06 -0.06
N ASP A 482 5.79 3.42 0.89
CA ASP A 482 4.50 2.76 1.20
C ASP A 482 3.41 3.05 0.14
N PRO A 483 2.45 2.13 -0.09
CA PRO A 483 2.24 0.83 0.55
C PRO A 483 3.10 -0.30 -0.07
N GLY A 484 4.13 0.06 -0.85
CA GLY A 484 5.12 -0.86 -1.39
C GLY A 484 4.63 -1.84 -2.47
N PRO A 485 5.47 -2.85 -2.80
CA PRO A 485 5.20 -3.77 -3.89
C PRO A 485 4.14 -4.84 -3.57
N TYR A 486 3.83 -5.07 -2.29
CA TYR A 486 2.94 -6.14 -1.81
C TYR A 486 1.50 -5.67 -1.51
N TRP A 487 1.15 -4.42 -1.87
CA TRP A 487 -0.24 -3.99 -1.94
C TRP A 487 -0.86 -4.45 -3.27
N ASP A 488 -1.98 -5.18 -3.23
CA ASP A 488 -2.66 -5.77 -4.37
C ASP A 488 -3.52 -4.72 -5.09
N TRP A 489 -2.85 -3.82 -5.83
CA TRP A 489 -3.49 -2.75 -6.62
C TRP A 489 -4.41 -3.28 -7.72
N GLU A 490 -4.24 -4.53 -8.17
CA GLU A 490 -5.13 -5.18 -9.12
C GLU A 490 -6.49 -5.45 -8.45
N HIS A 491 -6.51 -6.29 -7.41
CA HIS A 491 -7.68 -6.64 -6.62
C HIS A 491 -8.36 -5.41 -5.99
N TYR A 492 -7.58 -4.46 -5.47
CA TYR A 492 -8.13 -3.23 -4.89
C TYR A 492 -8.96 -2.43 -5.90
N PHE A 493 -8.53 -2.36 -7.16
CA PHE A 493 -9.28 -1.68 -8.21
C PHE A 493 -10.51 -2.48 -8.71
N GLU A 494 -10.53 -3.80 -8.54
CA GLU A 494 -11.74 -4.60 -8.72
C GLU A 494 -12.78 -4.26 -7.64
N LEU A 495 -12.39 -4.22 -6.36
CA LEU A 495 -13.26 -3.82 -5.24
C LEU A 495 -13.72 -2.34 -5.32
N LEU A 496 -12.92 -1.45 -5.90
CA LEU A 496 -13.32 -0.07 -6.22
C LEU A 496 -14.39 -0.01 -7.33
N GLY A 497 -14.67 -1.11 -8.05
CA GLY A 497 -15.55 -1.15 -9.21
C GLY A 497 -14.94 -0.47 -10.44
N ARG A 498 -13.61 -0.52 -10.58
CA ARG A 498 -12.82 0.11 -11.64
C ARG A 498 -11.63 -0.78 -12.08
N PRO A 499 -11.86 -2.06 -12.46
CA PRO A 499 -10.78 -2.97 -12.89
C PRO A 499 -9.92 -2.34 -13.99
N LEU A 500 -8.60 -2.41 -13.81
CA LEU A 500 -7.61 -1.59 -14.52
C LEU A 500 -7.52 -1.90 -16.03
N ASP A 501 -7.88 -3.11 -16.45
CA ASP A 501 -7.98 -3.56 -17.83
C ASP A 501 -9.30 -3.16 -18.54
N ARG A 502 -10.25 -2.49 -17.86
CA ARG A 502 -11.53 -2.04 -18.47
C ARG A 502 -11.32 -1.20 -19.73
N ALA A 503 -10.28 -0.36 -19.78
CA ALA A 503 -9.95 0.45 -20.94
C ALA A 503 -9.38 -0.37 -22.12
N ALA A 504 -8.79 -1.53 -21.84
CA ALA A 504 -8.29 -2.47 -22.84
C ALA A 504 -9.41 -3.36 -23.39
N ARG A 505 -10.33 -3.82 -22.53
CA ARG A 505 -11.54 -4.58 -22.90
C ARG A 505 -12.56 -3.78 -23.71
N ALA A 506 -12.64 -2.46 -23.50
CA ALA A 506 -13.57 -1.61 -24.25
C ALA A 506 -13.29 -1.63 -25.77
N PRO A 507 -14.32 -1.72 -26.64
CA PRO A 507 -14.16 -1.72 -28.09
C PRO A 507 -13.36 -0.54 -28.66
N ARG A 508 -12.78 -0.70 -29.84
CA ARG A 508 -12.14 0.42 -30.57
C ARG A 508 -13.25 1.31 -31.16
N PRO A 509 -13.39 2.59 -30.76
CA PRO A 509 -14.38 3.48 -31.36
C PRO A 509 -13.99 3.72 -32.83
N ALA A 510 -14.98 3.84 -33.72
CA ALA A 510 -14.76 4.00 -35.16
C ALA A 510 -13.80 5.16 -35.51
N LEU A 511 -13.87 6.27 -34.78
CA LEU A 511 -12.95 7.40 -34.92
C LEU A 511 -11.47 7.01 -34.77
N ALA A 512 -11.13 6.01 -33.95
CA ALA A 512 -9.76 5.51 -33.81
C ALA A 512 -9.30 4.62 -34.98
N VAL A 513 -10.24 4.11 -35.79
CA VAL A 513 -9.96 3.46 -37.08
C VAL A 513 -9.74 4.53 -38.15
N LEU A 514 -10.66 5.50 -38.26
CA LEU A 514 -10.55 6.64 -39.18
C LEU A 514 -9.26 7.45 -38.97
N THR A 515 -8.87 7.71 -37.72
CA THR A 515 -7.60 8.40 -37.40
C THR A 515 -6.37 7.58 -37.82
N ALA A 516 -6.44 6.24 -37.81
CA ALA A 516 -5.36 5.39 -38.32
C ALA A 516 -5.28 5.41 -39.86
N LEU A 517 -6.42 5.51 -40.55
CA LEU A 517 -6.48 5.70 -42.00
C LEU A 517 -5.93 7.08 -42.43
N SER A 518 -6.11 8.12 -41.61
CA SER A 518 -5.55 9.47 -41.85
C SER A 518 -4.03 9.60 -41.59
N GLY A 519 -3.28 8.49 -41.51
CA GLY A 519 -1.83 8.45 -41.24
C GLY A 519 -1.40 8.87 -39.81
N ARG A 520 -2.22 9.63 -39.08
CA ARG A 520 -1.94 10.14 -37.74
C ARG A 520 -2.03 9.05 -36.66
N ARG A 521 -0.97 8.25 -36.51
CA ARG A 521 -0.87 7.25 -35.43
C ARG A 521 -1.06 7.92 -34.04
N PRO A 522 -2.12 7.60 -33.28
CA PRO A 522 -2.38 8.22 -31.97
C PRO A 522 -1.29 7.84 -30.95
N ALA A 523 -1.10 8.68 -29.92
CA ALA A 523 -0.07 8.45 -28.93
C ALA A 523 -0.38 7.19 -28.10
N ARG A 524 0.41 6.12 -28.30
CA ARG A 524 0.17 4.84 -27.62
C ARG A 524 0.59 4.91 -26.15
N SER A 525 -0.27 4.40 -25.28
CA SER A 525 0.01 4.20 -23.86
C SER A 525 -0.26 2.77 -23.41
N VAL A 526 0.43 2.37 -22.34
CA VAL A 526 0.21 1.10 -21.63
C VAL A 526 -0.10 1.39 -20.17
N THR A 527 -0.90 0.53 -19.55
CA THR A 527 -1.08 0.45 -18.10
C THR A 527 -0.37 -0.81 -17.63
N ILE A 528 0.45 -0.68 -16.59
CA ILE A 528 1.11 -1.83 -15.96
C ILE A 528 0.05 -2.66 -15.24
N LEU A 529 0.02 -3.97 -15.50
CA LEU A 529 -0.91 -4.92 -14.91
C LEU A 529 -0.33 -6.35 -14.97
N PRO A 530 0.76 -6.64 -14.23
CA PRO A 530 1.11 -8.02 -13.90
C PRO A 530 -0.02 -8.66 -13.09
N ARG A 531 -0.29 -9.95 -13.31
CA ARG A 531 -1.30 -10.70 -12.54
C ARG A 531 -0.76 -11.07 -11.17
N TYR A 532 -1.32 -10.46 -10.12
CA TYR A 532 -0.71 -10.44 -8.79
C TYR A 532 -0.39 -11.84 -8.22
N ALA A 533 -1.31 -12.81 -8.36
CA ALA A 533 -1.17 -14.15 -7.81
C ALA A 533 0.06 -14.94 -8.33
N VAL A 534 0.48 -14.70 -9.58
CA VAL A 534 1.56 -15.45 -10.26
C VAL A 534 2.82 -14.62 -10.50
N HIS A 535 2.73 -13.29 -10.51
CA HIS A 535 3.88 -12.41 -10.72
C HIS A 535 4.69 -12.25 -9.44
N ARG A 536 5.77 -13.03 -9.31
CA ARG A 536 6.62 -13.11 -8.11
C ARG A 536 8.07 -12.67 -8.38
N PRO A 537 8.32 -11.38 -8.73
CA PRO A 537 9.66 -10.89 -9.02
C PRO A 537 10.54 -10.87 -7.76
N HIS A 538 11.86 -10.97 -7.95
CA HIS A 538 12.83 -10.90 -6.86
C HIS A 538 12.85 -9.51 -6.19
N PHE A 539 12.98 -9.49 -4.87
CA PHE A 539 13.14 -8.31 -4.02
C PHE A 539 14.14 -8.58 -2.90
N THR A 540 14.72 -7.52 -2.33
CA THR A 540 15.57 -7.56 -1.11
C THR A 540 15.09 -6.56 -0.05
N GLY A 541 15.67 -6.59 1.15
CA GLY A 541 15.39 -5.66 2.26
C GLY A 541 14.45 -6.21 3.33
N CYS A 542 13.81 -7.34 3.09
CA CYS A 542 12.96 -8.00 4.07
C CYS A 542 13.83 -8.62 5.18
N GLY A 543 13.67 -8.12 6.42
CA GLY A 543 14.62 -8.41 7.51
C GLY A 543 15.93 -7.59 7.45
N GLY A 544 15.97 -6.52 6.66
CA GLY A 544 17.04 -5.53 6.63
C GLY A 544 18.22 -5.85 5.70
N GLY A 545 18.92 -4.80 5.25
CA GLY A 545 20.08 -4.90 4.37
C GLY A 545 19.74 -5.42 2.97
N SER A 546 20.63 -6.22 2.40
CA SER A 546 20.47 -6.87 1.08
C SER A 546 19.74 -8.22 1.14
N ARG A 547 19.20 -8.63 2.30
CA ARG A 547 18.55 -9.94 2.48
C ARG A 547 17.41 -10.16 1.47
N PRO A 548 17.36 -11.31 0.76
CA PRO A 548 16.25 -11.64 -0.12
C PRO A 548 14.91 -11.65 0.60
N CYS A 549 13.90 -11.06 -0.03
CA CYS A 549 12.51 -11.26 0.34
C CYS A 549 12.03 -12.62 -0.18
N PRO A 550 11.38 -13.47 0.64
CA PRO A 550 10.86 -14.73 0.14
C PRO A 550 9.75 -14.47 -0.93
N PRO A 551 9.65 -15.26 -2.01
CA PRO A 551 8.78 -14.94 -3.15
C PRO A 551 7.32 -14.71 -2.76
N ALA A 552 6.71 -13.64 -3.27
CA ALA A 552 5.30 -13.29 -3.05
C ALA A 552 4.74 -12.60 -4.30
N GLY A 553 3.41 -12.59 -4.46
CA GLY A 553 2.76 -11.80 -5.51
C GLY A 553 3.08 -10.32 -5.35
N ALA A 554 3.24 -9.58 -6.45
CA ALA A 554 3.64 -8.18 -6.40
C ALA A 554 2.97 -7.30 -7.48
N SER A 555 2.72 -6.05 -7.11
CA SER A 555 2.14 -5.00 -7.96
C SER A 555 3.19 -4.13 -8.66
N SER A 556 4.29 -4.71 -9.15
CA SER A 556 5.34 -3.95 -9.85
C SER A 556 6.17 -4.79 -10.81
N VAL A 557 6.57 -4.17 -11.93
CA VAL A 557 7.60 -4.71 -12.84
C VAL A 557 8.91 -3.96 -12.67
N TRP A 558 10.03 -4.69 -12.77
CA TRP A 558 11.38 -4.11 -12.79
C TRP A 558 11.71 -3.51 -14.16
N LEU A 559 12.36 -2.35 -14.15
CA LEU A 559 12.73 -1.59 -15.33
C LEU A 559 14.24 -1.64 -15.57
N ARG A 560 14.63 -1.94 -16.80
CA ARG A 560 16.03 -2.07 -17.26
C ARG A 560 16.39 -1.03 -18.32
N THR A 561 17.67 -0.71 -18.43
CA THR A 561 18.21 0.26 -19.42
C THR A 561 18.16 -0.25 -20.86
N ALA A 562 18.17 -1.57 -21.04
CA ALA A 562 18.06 -2.25 -22.34
C ALA A 562 17.09 -3.45 -22.27
N PRO A 563 16.58 -3.95 -23.41
CA PRO A 563 15.69 -5.11 -23.46
C PRO A 563 16.50 -6.42 -23.39
N ALA A 564 17.08 -6.69 -22.23
CA ALA A 564 17.79 -7.94 -21.90
C ALA A 564 17.64 -8.23 -20.40
N ALA A 565 17.73 -9.50 -19.99
CA ALA A 565 17.40 -9.94 -18.62
C ALA A 565 18.48 -9.61 -17.58
N ASP A 566 19.70 -9.37 -18.03
CA ASP A 566 20.91 -8.96 -17.32
C ASP A 566 21.07 -7.43 -17.24
N ALA A 567 20.54 -6.69 -18.23
CA ALA A 567 20.70 -5.25 -18.37
C ALA A 567 20.40 -4.47 -17.06
N PRO A 568 21.25 -3.49 -16.67
CA PRO A 568 21.12 -2.77 -15.40
C PRO A 568 19.74 -2.14 -15.16
N LEU A 569 19.37 -2.03 -13.88
CA LEU A 569 18.15 -1.33 -13.46
C LEU A 569 18.20 0.16 -13.84
N VAL A 570 17.05 0.72 -14.22
CA VAL A 570 16.91 2.14 -14.57
C VAL A 570 17.15 3.02 -13.33
N ARG A 571 18.23 3.80 -13.38
CA ARG A 571 18.63 4.71 -12.29
C ARG A 571 17.69 5.91 -12.19
N ASP A 572 17.20 6.17 -10.97
CA ASP A 572 16.64 7.46 -10.58
C ASP A 572 17.73 8.39 -10.05
N VAL A 573 18.05 9.46 -10.80
CA VAL A 573 19.08 10.45 -10.43
C VAL A 573 18.71 11.35 -9.23
N GLY A 574 17.42 11.42 -8.87
CA GLY A 574 16.93 12.20 -7.74
C GLY A 574 16.88 11.40 -6.43
N LYS A 575 16.62 10.09 -6.50
CA LYS A 575 16.75 9.18 -5.35
C LYS A 575 18.20 8.71 -5.14
N HIS A 576 18.94 8.48 -6.22
CA HIS A 576 20.34 8.04 -6.21
C HIS A 576 21.25 9.03 -6.96
N PRO A 577 21.67 10.15 -6.32
CA PRO A 577 22.61 11.13 -6.90
C PRO A 577 23.99 10.56 -7.19
N THR A 578 24.38 9.50 -6.48
CA THR A 578 25.50 8.61 -6.75
C THR A 578 25.02 7.15 -6.71
N GLY A 579 25.78 6.23 -7.31
CA GLY A 579 25.37 4.82 -7.40
C GLY A 579 24.23 4.57 -8.38
N GLY A 580 23.52 3.44 -8.20
CA GLY A 580 22.43 2.98 -9.05
C GLY A 580 21.29 2.36 -8.23
N SER A 581 20.19 2.02 -8.90
CA SER A 581 19.00 1.45 -8.28
C SER A 581 19.18 -0.02 -7.89
N SER A 582 18.45 -0.43 -6.85
CA SER A 582 18.55 -1.74 -6.21
C SER A 582 17.24 -2.52 -6.29
N HIS A 583 17.31 -3.82 -5.99
CA HIS A 583 16.12 -4.68 -5.85
C HIS A 583 15.39 -4.53 -4.50
N SER A 584 15.74 -3.51 -3.69
CA SER A 584 15.13 -3.32 -2.37
C SER A 584 13.63 -3.03 -2.45
N VAL A 585 12.86 -3.58 -1.52
CA VAL A 585 11.46 -3.17 -1.32
C VAL A 585 11.34 -1.68 -0.98
N TYR A 586 12.38 -1.09 -0.38
CA TYR A 586 12.53 0.34 -0.11
C TYR A 586 13.21 1.14 -1.24
N ASP A 587 13.21 0.61 -2.47
CA ASP A 587 13.75 1.30 -3.65
C ASP A 587 12.83 1.21 -4.88
N HIS A 588 11.82 2.06 -4.92
CA HIS A 588 10.94 2.26 -6.08
C HIS A 588 11.59 2.84 -7.35
N ALA A 589 12.87 3.25 -7.33
CA ALA A 589 13.51 3.97 -8.43
C ALA A 589 13.37 3.29 -9.81
N ALA A 590 13.48 1.96 -9.84
CA ALA A 590 13.38 1.14 -11.05
C ALA A 590 12.07 0.34 -11.16
N ARG A 591 10.98 0.75 -10.47
CA ARG A 591 9.69 0.03 -10.45
C ARG A 591 8.61 0.79 -11.19
N ALA A 592 7.90 0.13 -12.12
CA ALA A 592 6.60 0.61 -12.59
C ALA A 592 5.47 -0.18 -11.89
N SER A 593 4.54 0.53 -11.24
CA SER A 593 3.54 -0.05 -10.32
C SER A 593 2.18 -0.30 -11.00
N THR A 594 1.45 -1.31 -10.54
CA THR A 594 0.17 -1.75 -11.10
C THR A 594 -0.85 -0.61 -11.18
N GLY A 595 -1.51 -0.53 -12.34
CA GLY A 595 -2.48 0.48 -12.72
C GLY A 595 -1.89 1.82 -13.16
N GLN A 596 -0.60 2.09 -12.92
CA GLN A 596 0.06 3.29 -13.46
C GLN A 596 0.09 3.24 -14.99
N ARG A 597 -0.11 4.41 -15.63
CA ARG A 597 -0.17 4.56 -17.08
C ARG A 597 1.03 5.32 -17.61
N TYR A 598 1.73 4.70 -18.55
CA TYR A 598 2.92 5.25 -19.21
C TYR A 598 2.68 5.44 -20.71
N ALA A 599 3.47 6.30 -21.35
CA ALA A 599 3.53 6.36 -22.81
C ALA A 599 4.46 5.26 -23.33
N LEU A 600 4.02 4.55 -24.37
CA LEU A 600 4.80 3.52 -25.05
C LEU A 600 5.91 4.20 -25.88
N ALA A 601 7.16 3.83 -25.61
CA ALA A 601 8.31 4.30 -26.39
C ALA A 601 8.64 3.32 -27.54
N GLU A 602 8.63 2.01 -27.29
CA GLU A 602 9.04 0.97 -28.24
C GLU A 602 8.49 -0.41 -27.82
N ARG A 603 8.56 -1.39 -28.73
CA ARG A 603 8.53 -2.83 -28.41
C ARG A 603 9.56 -3.56 -29.27
N ARG A 604 10.31 -4.49 -28.68
CA ARG A 604 11.36 -5.27 -29.36
C ARG A 604 11.35 -6.71 -28.83
N GLY A 605 10.89 -7.66 -29.65
CA GLY A 605 10.56 -9.01 -29.18
C GLY A 605 9.58 -8.97 -28.00
N ASP A 606 9.87 -9.74 -26.97
CA ASP A 606 9.09 -9.81 -25.72
C ASP A 606 9.33 -8.64 -24.74
N TRP A 607 10.00 -7.58 -25.17
CA TRP A 607 10.27 -6.40 -24.33
C TRP A 607 9.46 -5.18 -24.74
N THR A 608 8.86 -4.51 -23.76
CA THR A 608 8.18 -3.22 -23.92
C THR A 608 9.02 -2.10 -23.32
N ALA A 609 9.22 -1.02 -24.08
CA ALA A 609 9.83 0.22 -23.56
C ALA A 609 8.75 1.26 -23.25
N ILE A 610 8.88 1.90 -22.09
CA ILE A 610 8.11 3.08 -21.69
C ILE A 610 9.02 4.30 -21.52
N TRP A 611 8.46 5.51 -21.69
CA TRP A 611 9.15 6.74 -21.29
C TRP A 611 9.10 6.89 -19.77
N TYR A 612 10.27 6.98 -19.13
CA TYR A 612 10.42 6.93 -17.67
C TYR A 612 11.69 7.70 -17.27
N LEU A 613 11.60 8.63 -16.31
CA LEU A 613 12.74 9.45 -15.82
C LEU A 613 13.65 10.05 -16.90
N GLY A 614 13.08 10.53 -18.02
CA GLY A 614 13.84 11.15 -19.11
C GLY A 614 14.51 10.17 -20.09
N GLN A 615 14.26 8.86 -19.98
CA GLN A 615 14.88 7.81 -20.80
C GLN A 615 13.86 6.73 -21.23
N LYS A 616 14.29 5.79 -22.10
CA LYS A 616 13.57 4.54 -22.35
C LYS A 616 13.84 3.59 -21.18
N ALA A 617 12.78 3.01 -20.63
CA ALA A 617 12.84 1.98 -19.59
C ALA A 617 12.14 0.71 -20.06
N TRP A 618 12.84 -0.42 -20.02
CA TRP A 618 12.40 -1.69 -20.60
C TRP A 618 11.92 -2.66 -19.53
N PHE A 619 10.84 -3.38 -19.80
CA PHE A 619 10.41 -4.52 -19.00
C PHE A 619 9.97 -5.69 -19.88
N HIS A 620 10.06 -6.89 -19.32
CA HIS A 620 9.62 -8.12 -19.95
C HIS A 620 8.08 -8.16 -19.98
N ASP A 621 7.53 -8.19 -21.20
CA ASP A 621 6.10 -8.08 -21.53
C ASP A 621 5.79 -9.01 -22.71
N PRO A 622 6.05 -10.33 -22.57
CA PRO A 622 5.94 -11.29 -23.67
C PRO A 622 4.52 -11.42 -24.18
N ALA A 623 4.35 -11.75 -25.46
CA ALA A 623 3.04 -11.66 -26.11
C ALA A 623 1.94 -12.52 -25.45
N GLY A 624 2.29 -13.73 -24.99
CA GLY A 624 1.37 -14.64 -24.30
C GLY A 624 1.23 -14.42 -22.78
N ALA A 625 2.13 -13.67 -22.15
CA ALA A 625 2.16 -13.46 -20.70
C ALA A 625 2.45 -11.99 -20.34
N ARG A 626 1.67 -11.08 -20.94
CA ARG A 626 1.87 -9.63 -20.78
C ARG A 626 1.69 -9.16 -19.34
N THR A 627 2.63 -8.33 -18.90
CA THR A 627 2.57 -7.56 -17.66
C THR A 627 2.04 -6.14 -17.91
N SER A 628 1.61 -5.82 -19.13
CA SER A 628 0.94 -4.57 -19.49
C SER A 628 -0.28 -4.74 -20.39
N VAL A 629 -1.28 -3.89 -20.17
CA VAL A 629 -2.49 -3.78 -21.00
C VAL A 629 -2.52 -2.46 -21.77
N ARG A 630 -3.25 -2.41 -22.89
CA ARG A 630 -3.42 -1.16 -23.66
C ARG A 630 -4.16 -0.13 -22.81
N ALA A 631 -3.55 1.03 -22.61
CA ALA A 631 -4.21 2.20 -22.04
C ALA A 631 -4.75 3.15 -23.11
N ARG A 632 -5.47 4.17 -22.65
CA ARG A 632 -6.09 5.25 -23.44
C ARG A 632 -5.92 6.59 -22.73
N GLY A 633 -6.25 7.67 -23.42
CA GLY A 633 -6.26 9.02 -22.89
C GLY A 633 -4.95 9.77 -23.12
N PRO A 634 -4.95 11.07 -22.82
CA PRO A 634 -3.93 11.98 -23.32
C PRO A 634 -2.54 11.79 -22.74
N VAL A 635 -1.55 12.23 -23.52
CA VAL A 635 -0.15 12.41 -23.11
C VAL A 635 0.28 13.85 -23.39
N VAL A 636 1.40 14.28 -22.81
CA VAL A 636 2.08 15.54 -23.16
C VAL A 636 3.50 15.27 -23.66
N THR A 637 4.01 16.20 -24.47
CA THR A 637 5.38 16.25 -25.01
C THR A 637 5.83 17.73 -25.00
N PRO A 638 7.13 18.07 -24.98
CA PRO A 638 7.57 19.47 -25.06
C PRO A 638 6.98 20.21 -26.26
N ARG A 639 6.76 21.51 -26.09
CA ARG A 639 6.46 22.41 -27.20
C ARG A 639 7.63 22.36 -28.21
N PRO A 640 7.37 22.33 -29.54
CA PRO A 640 8.41 22.44 -30.55
C PRO A 640 9.34 23.63 -30.30
N GLY A 641 10.64 23.45 -30.56
CA GLY A 641 11.69 24.41 -30.24
C GLY A 641 12.29 24.27 -28.82
N LEU A 642 11.62 23.60 -27.88
CA LEU A 642 12.18 23.35 -26.54
C LEU A 642 12.95 22.02 -26.50
N ALA A 643 14.27 22.10 -26.31
CA ALA A 643 15.13 20.91 -26.15
C ALA A 643 14.76 20.06 -24.91
N SER A 644 14.34 20.71 -23.81
CA SER A 644 13.73 20.03 -22.65
C SER A 644 12.92 21.00 -21.78
N VAL A 645 12.02 20.44 -20.97
CA VAL A 645 11.12 21.20 -20.08
C VAL A 645 11.45 20.91 -18.60
N ARG A 646 11.19 21.90 -17.73
CA ARG A 646 11.38 21.80 -16.27
C ARG A 646 10.21 21.09 -15.60
N LEU A 647 10.51 20.20 -14.66
CA LEU A 647 9.52 19.50 -13.83
C LEU A 647 9.49 20.06 -12.41
N TYR A 648 8.36 19.92 -11.72
CA TYR A 648 8.09 20.50 -10.40
C TYR A 648 7.43 19.46 -9.49
N GLY A 649 7.82 19.44 -8.22
CA GLY A 649 7.18 18.61 -7.19
C GLY A 649 5.94 19.25 -6.56
N ARG A 650 5.80 20.57 -6.70
CA ARG A 650 4.67 21.37 -6.22
C ARG A 650 4.32 22.42 -7.29
N PRO A 651 3.10 22.40 -7.86
CA PRO A 651 2.62 23.41 -8.79
C PRO A 651 2.17 24.66 -7.99
N TYR A 652 3.14 25.36 -7.42
CA TYR A 652 2.91 26.61 -6.69
C TYR A 652 2.68 27.79 -7.66
N PRO A 653 1.96 28.83 -7.23
CA PRO A 653 1.63 29.96 -8.10
C PRO A 653 2.81 30.91 -8.34
N GLU A 654 2.66 31.74 -9.36
CA GLU A 654 3.59 32.82 -9.71
C GLU A 654 3.68 33.93 -8.64
N ALA A 655 4.65 34.85 -8.80
CA ALA A 655 4.96 35.86 -7.79
C ALA A 655 3.80 36.81 -7.47
N SER A 656 3.09 37.26 -8.51
CA SER A 656 1.98 38.23 -8.44
C SER A 656 0.72 37.69 -7.75
N ALA A 657 0.61 36.38 -7.54
CA ALA A 657 -0.52 35.79 -6.83
C ALA A 657 -0.44 35.97 -5.30
N TYR A 658 0.73 36.26 -4.74
CA TYR A 658 0.94 36.36 -3.30
C TYR A 658 0.54 37.76 -2.77
N PRO A 659 -0.36 37.85 -1.78
CA PRO A 659 -0.67 39.12 -1.12
C PRO A 659 0.55 39.74 -0.43
N ARG A 660 0.56 41.07 -0.29
CA ARG A 660 1.57 41.80 0.50
C ARG A 660 1.63 41.22 1.93
N GLY A 661 2.84 41.09 2.47
CA GLY A 661 3.10 40.50 3.79
C GLY A 661 3.16 38.97 3.85
N VAL A 662 2.68 38.24 2.84
CA VAL A 662 2.74 36.77 2.84
C VAL A 662 4.10 36.27 2.33
N LYS A 663 4.76 35.38 3.09
CA LYS A 663 6.03 34.74 2.70
C LYS A 663 5.83 33.88 1.43
N ARG A 664 6.16 34.44 0.27
CA ARG A 664 6.09 33.78 -1.03
C ARG A 664 6.81 32.43 -1.03
N GLN A 665 6.13 31.37 -1.48
CA GLN A 665 6.79 30.14 -1.91
C GLN A 665 7.15 30.25 -3.40
N ARG A 666 8.42 29.95 -3.74
CA ARG A 666 8.88 29.95 -5.13
C ARG A 666 8.63 28.56 -5.74
N PRO A 667 8.12 28.44 -6.98
CA PRO A 667 8.09 27.15 -7.67
C PRO A 667 9.52 26.67 -7.99
N VAL A 668 10.05 25.76 -7.17
CA VAL A 668 11.39 25.17 -7.33
C VAL A 668 11.32 23.99 -8.31
N PRO A 669 12.06 24.01 -9.43
CA PRO A 669 12.18 22.85 -10.31
C PRO A 669 12.86 21.67 -9.62
N LEU A 670 12.47 20.45 -9.97
CA LEU A 670 13.20 19.24 -9.63
C LEU A 670 14.47 19.10 -10.49
N GLN A 671 15.36 18.20 -10.09
CA GLN A 671 16.57 17.84 -10.83
C GLN A 671 16.29 17.22 -12.21
N TYR A 672 15.07 16.73 -12.42
CA TYR A 672 14.64 16.09 -13.66
C TYR A 672 14.29 17.11 -14.77
N ARG A 673 14.47 16.68 -16.02
CA ARG A 673 13.95 17.37 -17.20
C ARG A 673 13.08 16.42 -18.02
N LEU A 674 12.19 16.98 -18.83
CA LEU A 674 11.38 16.25 -19.82
C LEU A 674 11.92 16.59 -21.23
N PRO A 675 12.75 15.73 -21.85
CA PRO A 675 13.41 16.02 -23.13
C PRO A 675 12.47 16.03 -24.34
N ALA A 676 12.89 16.71 -25.41
CA ALA A 676 12.21 16.74 -26.70
C ALA A 676 11.91 15.32 -27.24
N GLY A 677 10.80 15.18 -27.97
CA GLY A 677 10.34 13.93 -28.56
C GLY A 677 9.74 12.90 -27.57
N GLN A 678 10.01 13.02 -26.27
CA GLN A 678 9.48 12.11 -25.24
C GLN A 678 8.03 12.45 -24.89
N ARG A 679 7.28 11.43 -24.45
CA ARG A 679 5.84 11.54 -24.14
C ARG A 679 5.56 11.02 -22.74
N TYR A 680 4.72 11.71 -21.97
CA TYR A 680 4.35 11.31 -20.61
C TYR A 680 2.84 11.43 -20.39
N SER A 681 2.25 10.50 -19.63
CA SER A 681 0.78 10.39 -19.56
C SER A 681 0.17 11.50 -18.69
N LEU A 682 -0.92 12.11 -19.17
CA LEU A 682 -1.54 13.30 -18.56
C LEU A 682 -2.64 12.92 -17.57
N GLY A 683 -2.44 13.28 -16.29
CA GLY A 683 -3.45 13.22 -15.23
C GLY A 683 -4.30 14.50 -15.19
N LEU A 684 -4.52 15.04 -13.99
CA LEU A 684 -5.25 16.29 -13.80
C LEU A 684 -4.52 17.52 -14.38
N THR A 685 -5.27 18.61 -14.47
CA THR A 685 -4.76 19.95 -14.76
C THR A 685 -5.34 20.92 -13.74
N ARG A 686 -4.49 21.77 -13.16
CA ARG A 686 -4.86 22.78 -12.15
C ARG A 686 -4.19 24.11 -12.45
N ARG A 687 -4.71 25.19 -11.87
CA ARG A 687 -3.94 26.43 -11.67
C ARG A 687 -3.03 26.24 -10.47
N GLY A 688 -1.89 26.92 -10.45
CA GLY A 688 -0.96 26.84 -9.33
C GLY A 688 -1.61 27.33 -8.04
N SER A 689 -1.42 26.62 -6.93
CA SER A 689 -2.03 26.98 -5.65
C SER A 689 -1.16 26.64 -4.45
N HIS A 690 -1.20 27.50 -3.42
CA HIS A 690 -0.55 27.27 -2.13
C HIS A 690 -1.53 27.64 -1.01
N LEU A 691 -1.86 26.68 -0.14
CA LEU A 691 -2.58 26.97 1.09
C LEU A 691 -1.59 27.57 2.10
N HIS A 692 -1.70 28.87 2.35
CA HIS A 692 -0.96 29.52 3.42
C HIS A 692 -1.68 29.27 4.75
N ALA A 693 -1.25 28.22 5.45
CA ALA A 693 -1.73 27.83 6.77
C ALA A 693 -0.52 27.63 7.68
N VAL A 694 -0.10 28.69 8.37
CA VAL A 694 1.16 28.69 9.15
C VAL A 694 0.93 28.99 10.64
N THR A 695 -0.32 29.11 11.08
CA THR A 695 -0.70 29.55 12.43
C THR A 695 -1.65 28.56 13.13
N PHE A 696 -1.76 28.63 14.45
CA PHE A 696 -2.80 27.89 15.20
C PHE A 696 -4.22 28.43 14.95
N ASP A 697 -4.32 29.62 14.37
CA ASP A 697 -5.54 30.38 14.15
C ASP A 697 -6.01 30.20 12.70
N PRO A 698 -7.04 29.36 12.45
CA PRO A 698 -7.50 29.07 11.10
C PRO A 698 -8.13 30.28 10.40
N SER A 699 -8.59 31.28 11.16
CA SER A 699 -9.15 32.53 10.60
C SER A 699 -8.11 33.34 9.81
N LYS A 700 -6.81 33.03 9.96
CA LYS A 700 -5.69 33.60 9.20
C LYS A 700 -5.29 32.78 7.98
N HIS A 701 -5.85 31.59 7.78
CA HIS A 701 -5.43 30.67 6.71
C HIS A 701 -6.04 31.05 5.36
N ARG A 702 -5.23 31.09 4.29
CA ARG A 702 -5.63 31.62 2.97
C ARG A 702 -5.15 30.72 1.84
N LEU A 703 -6.06 30.32 0.95
CA LEU A 703 -5.72 29.57 -0.26
C LEU A 703 -5.35 30.54 -1.39
N ILE A 704 -4.05 30.64 -1.66
CA ILE A 704 -3.49 31.46 -2.74
C ILE A 704 -3.62 30.69 -4.05
N ARG A 705 -4.20 31.33 -5.08
CA ARG A 705 -4.39 30.77 -6.43
C ARG A 705 -3.74 31.71 -7.45
N GLY A 706 -2.90 31.16 -8.33
CA GLY A 706 -2.31 31.88 -9.45
C GLY A 706 -3.04 31.64 -10.77
N ALA A 707 -2.53 32.25 -11.84
CA ALA A 707 -2.94 32.02 -13.22
C ALA A 707 -2.19 30.85 -13.87
N THR A 708 -0.92 30.61 -13.49
CA THR A 708 -0.05 29.58 -14.10
C THR A 708 -0.74 28.21 -14.06
N ARG A 709 -0.92 27.56 -15.21
CA ARG A 709 -1.52 26.22 -15.29
C ARG A 709 -0.44 25.15 -15.28
N TYR A 710 -0.70 24.08 -14.53
CA TYR A 710 0.15 22.90 -14.43
C TYR A 710 -0.61 21.64 -14.83
N HIS A 711 0.04 20.78 -15.59
CA HIS A 711 -0.37 19.42 -15.89
C HIS A 711 0.34 18.46 -14.94
N GLN A 712 -0.41 17.52 -14.36
CA GLN A 712 0.19 16.37 -13.70
C GLN A 712 0.57 15.31 -14.74
N ILE A 713 1.75 14.73 -14.60
CA ILE A 713 2.23 13.61 -15.40
C ILE A 713 2.71 12.46 -14.52
N GLN A 714 2.60 11.22 -15.02
CA GLN A 714 3.41 10.11 -14.51
C GLN A 714 4.84 10.30 -15.05
N PHE A 715 5.84 10.50 -14.20
CA PHE A 715 7.24 10.69 -14.62
C PHE A 715 8.17 9.89 -13.71
N GLY A 716 8.65 8.76 -14.23
CA GLY A 716 9.16 7.71 -13.35
C GLY A 716 8.01 7.06 -12.57
N HIS A 717 8.32 6.48 -11.41
CA HIS A 717 7.35 5.89 -10.51
C HIS A 717 6.41 6.91 -9.84
N ARG A 718 6.83 8.18 -9.72
CA ARG A 718 6.07 9.27 -9.08
C ARG A 718 5.25 10.08 -10.07
N VAL A 719 4.18 10.72 -9.59
CA VAL A 719 3.52 11.80 -10.31
C VAL A 719 4.32 13.09 -10.14
N MET A 720 4.44 13.91 -11.18
CA MET A 720 5.13 15.20 -11.15
C MET A 720 4.34 16.25 -11.93
N PHE A 721 4.71 17.52 -11.82
CA PHE A 721 4.01 18.62 -12.47
C PHE A 721 4.88 19.30 -13.53
N VAL A 722 4.27 19.63 -14.67
CA VAL A 722 4.88 20.42 -15.74
C VAL A 722 3.98 21.62 -16.04
N ARG A 723 4.53 22.77 -16.45
CA ARG A 723 3.70 23.93 -16.85
C ARG A 723 2.96 23.59 -18.15
N ALA A 724 1.70 24.02 -18.25
CA ALA A 724 0.88 23.78 -19.44
C ALA A 724 1.30 24.62 -20.65
N GLU A 725 2.08 25.67 -20.45
CA GLU A 725 2.64 26.50 -21.54
C GLU A 725 3.86 25.85 -22.22
N ASP A 726 4.65 25.08 -21.48
CA ASP A 726 5.89 24.46 -21.96
C ASP A 726 5.66 23.18 -22.80
N VAL A 727 4.45 22.62 -22.79
CA VAL A 727 4.13 21.32 -23.41
C VAL A 727 2.89 21.40 -24.31
N VAL A 728 2.80 20.48 -25.27
CA VAL A 728 1.60 20.27 -26.08
C VAL A 728 0.93 18.95 -25.70
N ARG A 729 -0.40 18.96 -25.60
CA ARG A 729 -1.22 17.77 -25.33
C ARG A 729 -1.49 17.01 -26.62
N LEU A 730 -1.21 15.70 -26.62
CA LEU A 730 -1.57 14.76 -27.67
C LEU A 730 -2.73 13.86 -27.18
N GLN A 731 -3.58 13.40 -28.10
CA GLN A 731 -4.61 12.40 -27.81
C GLN A 731 -4.06 10.97 -28.01
N GLY A 732 -4.63 9.98 -27.30
CA GLY A 732 -4.22 8.57 -27.26
C GLY A 732 -5.32 7.61 -26.85
#